data_AF-A0A238K937-F1
#
_entry.id   AF-A0A238K937-F1
#
_cell.length_a   1.000
_cell.length_b   1.000
_cell.length_c   1.000
_cell.angle_alpha   90.00
_cell.angle_beta   90.00
_cell.angle_gamma   90.00
#
_symmetry.space_group_name_H-M   'P 1'
#
loop_
_entity.id
_entity.type
_entity.pdbx_description
1 polymer ?
#
loop_
_entity_poly.entity_id
_entity_poly.type
_entity_poly.pdbx_seq_one_letter_code
_entity_poly.pdbx_strand_id
1 'polypeptide(L)'
;MLFGLDGVEIGLIIVFLTLFSAILSGFPVAFAIGGAGIISFGIIAALDSAGLLIHQAIDTGSDAYNALLATGIPAEKISLFRNPDLPRLAEPVFVRGWEYALDRNLSFIVNRINERVIAGQSIETLLAVLMFVLMGIVLERSKIANDLLTTMARVFGPLPGGLAVSIVVVGAFLAASTGIVGATVVTMGLLALPTMLRNNYSPELATGVIAASGTLGQIIPPSIVIVLLGTLAGDLYSAAQETRAVEAGCTDALTYLGQPAVVSVGTLFQAALVPGIMLAGLYAAYAFGYAMLNPSKAPAVAMGVKTGEPVTRSEAFTWYLGVPVALIVGAILGAQVGLVGDQSTRIDSFTDVGRSASLRTNVPELCQASMIELHGQEAWDAAISEQTDIDSSGGVQESRRLSEEEIVDLRAQKVAAAAPIGTGIMILTVMMGLILAFARGVSPASDPVPLMIGAGGLALGLAVDTLFLTPLSTPGVTVIFMAIPWALALYGCKHSFGRLSKNELLRVVFPPLVLIVAVLGSILGGITNPTPAAALGAAGAIMLAAYRKLAEEDRSPKVILMSTLSVVVMILFGINFDLRINTSSVSFESWVAFFFAYAAYLYALFGLFFSCWVLFKAGVLSPAVRETAKVTSMVFTILVASQLLNLVVISFGGEHYIQQFLKSFDDVRTVFLIVMLVLFVLGFVLDFLEIIYIVVPIVGPVIYGAHFDPKWVTIMIAVNLQTSFLTPPFGFALFYLRGVAPKEVTTGHIYRGVIPFVLIQVIGLAILWFFPSIVTIIPDLMSN
;
A
#
# COMPACT_ATOMS: atom_id res chain seq x y z
N MET A 1 44.78 -2.80 15.53
CA MET A 1 44.06 -3.67 14.57
C MET A 1 44.09 -5.09 15.09
N LEU A 2 42.94 -5.61 15.51
CA LEU A 2 42.75 -7.02 15.88
C LEU A 2 42.50 -7.81 14.58
N PHE A 3 43.20 -8.92 14.36
CA PHE A 3 43.05 -9.75 13.14
C PHE A 3 43.27 -9.03 11.78
N GLY A 4 43.92 -7.86 11.77
CA GLY A 4 44.11 -7.06 10.55
C GLY A 4 42.87 -6.29 10.10
N LEU A 5 41.80 -6.29 10.90
CA LEU A 5 40.56 -5.56 10.66
C LEU A 5 40.56 -4.22 11.38
N ASP A 6 39.84 -3.28 10.81
CA ASP A 6 39.61 -1.97 11.39
C ASP A 6 38.70 -2.06 12.64
N GLY A 7 38.86 -1.16 13.60
CA GLY A 7 38.08 -1.18 14.84
C GLY A 7 36.56 -1.12 14.59
N VAL A 8 36.15 -0.39 13.55
CA VAL A 8 34.75 -0.27 13.12
C VAL A 8 34.22 -1.57 12.51
N GLU A 9 35.03 -2.26 11.70
CA GLU A 9 34.67 -3.56 11.10
C GLU A 9 34.45 -4.62 12.18
N ILE A 10 35.35 -4.67 13.18
CA ILE A 10 35.21 -5.56 14.32
C ILE A 10 33.95 -5.22 15.11
N GLY A 11 33.65 -3.94 15.30
CA GLY A 11 32.40 -3.47 15.90
C GLY A 11 31.15 -3.98 15.15
N LEU A 12 31.13 -3.86 13.82
CA LEU A 12 30.06 -4.39 12.98
C LEU A 12 29.93 -5.91 13.09
N ILE A 13 31.04 -6.64 13.12
CA ILE A 13 31.04 -8.11 13.30
C ILE A 13 30.49 -8.48 14.68
N ILE A 14 30.89 -7.78 15.74
CA ILE A 14 30.36 -8.02 17.10
C ILE A 14 28.85 -7.81 17.11
N VAL A 15 28.36 -6.68 16.57
CA VAL A 15 26.93 -6.39 16.48
C VAL A 15 26.19 -7.48 15.70
N PHE A 16 26.73 -7.89 14.56
CA PHE A 16 26.13 -8.94 13.74
C PHE A 16 26.08 -10.27 14.47
N LEU A 17 27.19 -10.70 15.10
CA LEU A 17 27.26 -11.97 15.82
C LEU A 17 26.37 -11.99 17.06
N THR A 18 26.28 -10.90 17.82
CA THR A 18 25.39 -10.83 18.99
C THR A 18 23.93 -10.85 18.57
N LEU A 19 23.56 -10.11 17.52
CA LEU A 19 22.21 -10.11 16.97
C LEU A 19 21.84 -11.51 16.44
N PHE A 20 22.71 -12.10 15.64
CA PHE A 20 22.50 -13.41 15.04
C PHE A 20 22.38 -14.51 16.10
N SER A 21 23.26 -14.50 17.10
CA SER A 21 23.21 -15.46 18.22
C SER A 21 21.93 -15.29 19.05
N ALA A 22 21.51 -14.05 19.31
CA ALA A 22 20.28 -13.78 20.05
C ALA A 22 19.04 -14.26 19.30
N ILE A 23 18.97 -14.08 17.98
CA ILE A 23 17.85 -14.55 17.15
C ILE A 23 17.85 -16.08 17.06
N LEU A 24 19.00 -16.71 16.83
CA LEU A 24 19.12 -18.17 16.77
C LEU A 24 18.80 -18.87 18.10
N SER A 25 18.94 -18.17 19.23
CA SER A 25 18.57 -18.71 20.54
C SER A 25 17.06 -18.97 20.69
N GLY A 26 16.23 -18.47 19.76
CA GLY A 26 14.77 -18.56 19.83
C GLY A 26 14.14 -17.54 20.78
N PHE A 27 14.93 -16.59 21.28
CA PHE A 27 14.44 -15.48 22.08
C PHE A 27 13.55 -14.57 21.22
N PRO A 28 12.46 -13.97 21.76
CA PRO A 28 11.60 -13.12 20.95
C PRO A 28 12.40 -11.96 20.36
N VAL A 29 12.33 -11.81 19.03
CA VAL A 29 13.25 -10.99 18.24
C VAL A 29 13.27 -9.54 18.71
N ALA A 30 12.11 -9.00 19.10
CA ALA A 30 11.99 -7.65 19.63
C ALA A 30 12.93 -7.39 20.84
N PHE A 31 13.10 -8.36 21.73
CA PHE A 31 14.03 -8.24 22.85
C PHE A 31 15.46 -8.64 22.46
N ALA A 32 15.61 -9.58 21.53
CA ALA A 32 16.91 -9.97 21.00
C ALA A 32 17.65 -8.78 20.38
N ILE A 33 16.95 -7.91 19.64
CA ILE A 33 17.53 -6.71 19.02
C ILE A 33 18.04 -5.73 20.07
N GLY A 34 17.21 -5.37 21.05
CA GLY A 34 17.59 -4.44 22.11
C GLY A 34 18.72 -4.99 22.98
N GLY A 35 18.63 -6.27 23.34
CA GLY A 35 19.68 -6.99 24.08
C GLY A 35 20.99 -7.06 23.30
N ALA A 36 20.94 -7.36 22.00
CA ALA A 36 22.12 -7.36 21.13
C ALA A 36 22.78 -5.99 21.06
N GLY A 37 22.00 -4.91 21.00
CA GLY A 37 22.51 -3.53 21.06
C GLY A 37 23.27 -3.25 22.36
N ILE A 38 22.67 -3.59 23.51
CA ILE A 38 23.31 -3.38 24.84
C ILE A 38 24.57 -4.23 24.99
N ILE A 39 24.50 -5.52 24.65
CA ILE A 39 25.62 -6.46 24.79
C ILE A 39 26.75 -6.08 23.85
N SER A 40 26.45 -5.78 22.58
CA SER A 40 27.48 -5.36 21.62
C SER A 40 28.14 -4.06 22.03
N PHE A 41 27.37 -3.05 22.47
CA PHE A 41 27.93 -1.80 22.98
C PHE A 41 28.87 -2.05 24.17
N GLY A 42 28.47 -2.90 25.13
CA GLY A 42 29.32 -3.25 26.28
C GLY A 42 30.61 -3.95 25.87
N ILE A 43 30.56 -4.88 24.91
CA ILE A 43 31.75 -5.57 24.39
C ILE A 43 32.66 -4.56 23.67
N ILE A 44 32.10 -3.71 22.80
CA ILE A 44 32.86 -2.71 22.05
C ILE A 44 33.51 -1.71 23.01
N ALA A 45 32.78 -1.19 24.00
CA ALA A 45 33.31 -0.29 25.01
C ALA A 45 34.44 -0.92 25.84
N ALA A 46 34.30 -2.20 26.22
CA ALA A 46 35.35 -2.93 26.93
C ALA A 46 36.62 -3.13 26.07
N LEU A 47 36.46 -3.42 24.78
CA LEU A 47 37.60 -3.59 23.86
C LEU A 47 38.26 -2.26 23.50
N ASP A 48 37.48 -1.19 23.34
CA ASP A 48 37.98 0.17 23.08
C ASP A 48 38.74 0.73 24.29
N SER A 49 38.20 0.58 25.50
CA SER A 49 38.90 0.96 26.74
C SER A 49 40.16 0.14 27.01
N ALA A 50 40.24 -1.10 26.50
CA ALA A 50 41.45 -1.92 26.52
C ALA A 50 42.47 -1.52 25.42
N GLY A 51 42.17 -0.52 24.58
CA GLY A 51 43.00 -0.08 23.47
C GLY A 51 43.09 -1.09 22.31
N LEU A 52 42.17 -2.06 22.26
CA LEU A 52 42.18 -3.15 21.28
C LEU A 52 41.42 -2.78 19.99
N LEU A 53 40.46 -1.86 20.07
CA LEU A 53 39.74 -1.32 18.93
C LEU A 53 40.37 0.01 18.51
N ILE A 54 41.02 -0.01 17.35
CA ILE A 54 41.67 1.17 16.77
C ILE A 54 41.05 1.37 15.39
N HIS A 55 40.47 2.55 15.16
CA HIS A 55 40.00 3.01 13.86
C HIS A 55 41.13 3.67 13.07
N GLN A 56 41.23 3.37 11.78
CA GLN A 56 42.17 4.01 10.86
C GLN A 56 41.49 5.13 10.07
N ALA A 57 41.35 6.30 10.70
CA ALA A 57 40.77 7.48 10.07
C ALA A 57 41.73 8.12 9.07
N ILE A 58 41.18 8.80 8.06
CA ILE A 58 41.97 9.61 7.12
C ILE A 58 42.58 10.79 7.87
N ASP A 59 43.88 11.03 7.66
CA ASP A 59 44.55 12.23 8.17
C ASP A 59 44.10 13.47 7.40
N THR A 60 43.08 14.15 7.92
CA THR A 60 42.56 15.40 7.35
C THR A 60 43.53 16.57 7.44
N GLY A 61 44.61 16.46 8.23
CA GLY A 61 45.68 17.44 8.33
C GLY A 61 46.80 17.24 7.31
N SER A 62 46.80 16.11 6.58
CA SER A 62 47.89 15.76 5.66
C SER A 62 47.90 16.62 4.39
N ASP A 63 49.10 16.91 3.87
CA ASP A 63 49.28 17.61 2.60
C ASP A 63 48.59 16.88 1.43
N ALA A 64 48.51 15.55 1.49
CA ALA A 64 47.83 14.74 0.50
C ALA A 64 46.31 14.94 0.51
N TYR A 65 45.70 15.08 1.69
CA TYR A 65 44.27 15.39 1.82
C TYR A 65 43.97 16.82 1.35
N ASN A 66 44.81 17.78 1.75
CA ASN A 66 44.70 19.17 1.31
C ASN A 66 44.90 19.33 -0.21
N ALA A 67 45.78 18.52 -0.81
CA ALA A 67 45.96 18.47 -2.26
C ALA A 67 44.68 18.00 -2.98
N LEU A 68 43.99 16.98 -2.46
CA LEU A 68 42.70 16.54 -3.04
C LEU A 68 41.62 17.63 -2.93
N LEU A 69 41.54 18.31 -1.79
CA LEU A 69 40.63 19.46 -1.64
C LEU A 69 40.96 20.58 -2.64
N ALA A 70 42.25 20.84 -2.86
CA ALA A 70 42.72 21.85 -3.82
C ALA A 70 42.39 21.48 -5.29
N THR A 71 42.19 20.20 -5.60
CA THR A 71 41.69 19.76 -6.93
C THR A 71 40.19 19.99 -7.11
N GLY A 72 39.49 20.52 -6.10
CA GLY A 72 38.05 20.78 -6.15
C GLY A 72 37.17 19.60 -5.77
N ILE A 73 37.75 18.50 -5.25
CA ILE A 73 36.98 17.37 -4.71
C ILE A 73 36.43 17.78 -3.34
N PRO A 74 35.10 17.78 -3.12
CA PRO A 74 34.55 18.10 -1.82
C PRO A 74 34.94 17.04 -0.78
N ALA A 75 35.15 17.49 0.47
CA ALA A 75 35.59 16.65 1.59
C ALA A 75 34.74 15.38 1.77
N GLU A 76 33.44 15.48 1.52
CA GLU A 76 32.46 14.38 1.67
C GLU A 76 32.62 13.26 0.63
N LYS A 77 33.27 13.54 -0.51
CA LYS A 77 33.59 12.53 -1.53
C LYS A 77 34.93 11.83 -1.26
N ILE A 78 35.73 12.36 -0.34
CA ILE A 78 37.00 11.75 0.06
C ILE A 78 36.69 10.65 1.07
N SER A 79 37.03 9.41 0.71
CA SER A 79 36.79 8.25 1.57
C SER A 79 37.94 7.26 1.46
N LEU A 80 38.08 6.42 2.49
CA LEU A 80 39.16 5.43 2.54
C LEU A 80 39.06 4.40 1.41
N PHE A 81 37.85 4.17 0.90
CA PHE A 81 37.59 3.26 -0.21
C PHE A 81 37.95 3.84 -1.58
N ARG A 82 37.69 5.14 -1.81
CA ARG A 82 38.05 5.81 -3.06
C ARG A 82 39.51 6.25 -3.10
N ASN A 83 40.07 6.58 -1.94
CA ASN A 83 41.42 7.13 -1.80
C ASN A 83 42.24 6.28 -0.80
N PRO A 84 42.58 5.03 -1.16
CA PRO A 84 43.24 4.11 -0.24
C PRO A 84 44.66 4.56 0.16
N ASP A 85 45.31 5.36 -0.69
CA ASP A 85 46.69 5.83 -0.52
C ASP A 85 46.84 7.02 0.44
N LEU A 86 45.73 7.57 0.95
CA LEU A 86 45.79 8.69 1.89
C LEU A 86 46.45 8.28 3.21
N PRO A 87 47.25 9.16 3.83
CA PRO A 87 47.80 8.93 5.16
C PRO A 87 46.68 8.70 6.18
N ARG A 88 46.91 7.80 7.13
CA ARG A 88 45.91 7.38 8.12
C ARG A 88 46.41 7.63 9.54
N LEU A 89 45.50 8.05 10.41
CA LEU A 89 45.72 8.22 11.83
C LEU A 89 44.99 7.11 12.59
N ALA A 90 45.69 6.52 13.56
CA ALA A 90 45.12 5.57 14.49
C ALA A 90 44.38 6.33 15.60
N GLU A 91 43.06 6.21 15.64
CA GLU A 91 42.22 6.79 16.69
C GLU A 91 41.40 5.71 17.40
N PRO A 92 41.03 5.89 18.68
CA PRO A 92 40.06 5.01 19.33
C PRO A 92 38.72 5.10 18.61
N VAL A 93 37.97 4.00 18.62
CA VAL A 93 36.65 3.94 17.96
C VAL A 93 35.67 4.92 18.63
N PHE A 94 35.79 5.11 19.95
CA PHE A 94 35.11 6.19 20.65
C PHE A 94 36.07 7.36 20.94
N VAL A 95 36.16 8.31 20.00
CA VAL A 95 37.07 9.48 20.08
C VAL A 95 36.93 10.28 21.40
N ARG A 96 35.73 10.38 21.96
CA ARG A 96 35.44 11.09 23.23
C ARG A 96 35.21 10.17 24.43
N GLY A 97 35.57 8.89 24.31
CA GLY A 97 35.27 7.86 25.30
C GLY A 97 33.86 7.26 25.15
N TRP A 98 33.69 6.05 25.68
CA TRP A 98 32.44 5.30 25.59
C TRP A 98 31.35 5.90 26.49
N GLU A 99 31.70 6.62 27.55
CA GLU A 99 30.76 7.29 28.45
C GLU A 99 29.99 8.39 27.71
N TYR A 100 30.70 9.22 26.93
CA TYR A 100 30.07 10.24 26.10
C TYR A 100 29.17 9.61 25.03
N ALA A 101 29.60 8.50 24.43
CA ALA A 101 28.80 7.77 23.47
C ALA A 101 27.51 7.22 24.12
N LEU A 102 27.60 6.72 25.35
CA LEU A 102 26.45 6.22 26.12
C LEU A 102 25.47 7.35 26.45
N ASP A 103 25.93 8.49 26.96
CA ASP A 103 25.08 9.65 27.29
C ASP A 103 24.38 10.21 26.05
N ARG A 104 25.12 10.31 24.94
CA ARG A 104 24.59 10.70 23.64
C ARG A 104 23.51 9.74 23.17
N ASN A 105 23.79 8.44 23.24
CA ASN A 105 22.85 7.39 22.84
C ASN A 105 21.59 7.44 23.70
N LEU A 106 21.70 7.50 25.04
CA LEU A 106 20.55 7.59 25.94
C LEU A 106 19.67 8.80 25.62
N SER A 107 20.28 9.96 25.39
CA SER A 107 19.57 11.19 25.02
C SER A 107 18.83 11.04 23.68
N PHE A 108 19.50 10.51 22.65
CA PHE A 108 18.87 10.26 21.34
C PHE A 108 17.80 9.18 21.39
N ILE A 109 17.96 8.15 22.22
CA ILE A 109 16.95 7.10 22.42
C ILE A 109 15.67 7.73 22.95
N VAL A 110 15.76 8.56 23.99
CA VAL A 110 14.60 9.24 24.58
C VAL A 110 13.90 10.12 23.54
N ASN A 111 14.67 10.92 22.79
CA ASN A 111 14.10 11.80 21.75
C ASN A 111 13.48 10.99 20.60
N ARG A 112 14.17 9.98 20.06
CA ARG A 112 13.66 9.14 18.97
C ARG A 112 12.45 8.32 19.40
N ILE A 113 12.40 7.82 20.63
CA ILE A 113 11.20 7.15 21.15
C ILE A 113 10.04 8.14 21.22
N ASN A 114 10.28 9.36 21.70
CA ASN A 114 9.24 10.39 21.74
C ASN A 114 8.72 10.71 20.32
N GLU A 115 9.61 10.93 19.36
CA GLU A 115 9.27 11.30 17.98
C GLU A 115 8.70 10.13 17.15
N ARG A 116 9.19 8.89 17.35
CA ARG A 116 8.82 7.74 16.50
C ARG A 116 7.81 6.78 17.14
N VAL A 117 7.51 6.92 18.43
CA VAL A 117 6.65 5.96 19.16
C VAL A 117 5.51 6.67 19.90
N ILE A 118 5.77 7.81 20.54
CA ILE A 118 4.82 8.41 21.51
C ILE A 118 4.05 9.63 20.96
N ALA A 119 4.70 10.51 20.19
CA ALA A 119 4.11 11.79 19.82
C ALA A 119 4.30 12.24 18.35
N GLY A 120 4.94 11.45 17.47
CA GLY A 120 5.18 11.90 16.08
C GLY A 120 4.35 11.21 15.00
N GLN A 121 4.59 11.64 13.76
CA GLN A 121 3.82 11.30 12.55
C GLN A 121 3.75 9.80 12.25
N SER A 122 4.79 9.06 12.65
CA SER A 122 4.85 7.60 12.54
C SER A 122 3.67 6.89 13.24
N ILE A 123 3.08 7.48 14.29
CA ILE A 123 1.93 6.90 15.00
C ILE A 123 0.72 6.74 14.09
N GLU A 124 0.45 7.72 13.23
CA GLU A 124 -0.69 7.64 12.31
C GLU A 124 -0.57 6.41 11.42
N THR A 125 0.64 6.14 10.92
CA THR A 125 0.92 5.00 10.05
C THR A 125 0.90 3.67 10.80
N LEU A 126 1.38 3.64 12.05
CA LEU A 126 1.31 2.45 12.92
C LEU A 126 -0.14 2.14 13.34
N LEU A 127 -0.99 3.15 13.51
CA LEU A 127 -2.41 2.97 13.77
C LEU A 127 -3.12 2.35 12.56
N ALA A 128 -2.72 2.71 11.33
CA ALA A 128 -3.21 2.06 10.12
C ALA A 128 -2.86 0.57 10.10
N VAL A 129 -1.62 0.20 10.48
CA VAL A 129 -1.20 -1.21 10.62
C VAL A 129 -2.10 -1.94 11.63
N LEU A 130 -2.38 -1.36 12.80
CA LEU A 130 -3.27 -1.96 13.80
C LEU A 130 -4.66 -2.23 13.22
N MET A 131 -5.24 -1.26 12.50
CA MET A 131 -6.58 -1.37 11.92
C MET A 131 -6.65 -2.39 10.77
N PHE A 132 -5.64 -2.45 9.90
CA PHE A 132 -5.57 -3.48 8.86
C PHE A 132 -5.38 -4.88 9.43
N VAL A 133 -4.55 -5.03 10.47
CA VAL A 133 -4.39 -6.30 11.19
C VAL A 133 -5.73 -6.74 11.80
N LEU A 134 -6.46 -5.82 12.45
CA LEU A 134 -7.77 -6.11 13.00
C LEU A 134 -8.77 -6.53 11.92
N MET A 135 -8.84 -5.80 10.81
CA MET A 135 -9.67 -6.12 9.65
C MET A 135 -9.39 -7.56 9.17
N GLY A 136 -8.12 -7.87 8.95
CA GLY A 136 -7.66 -9.19 8.51
C GLY A 136 -8.07 -10.33 9.43
N ILE A 137 -7.75 -10.20 10.72
CA ILE A 137 -8.02 -11.25 11.70
C ILE A 137 -9.53 -11.45 11.89
N VAL A 138 -10.34 -10.39 11.82
CA VAL A 138 -11.80 -10.50 11.88
C VAL A 138 -12.36 -11.25 10.67
N LEU A 139 -11.88 -10.95 9.45
CA LEU A 139 -12.28 -11.65 8.22
C LEU A 139 -11.85 -13.13 8.24
N GLU A 140 -10.65 -13.41 8.74
CA GLU A 140 -10.13 -14.77 8.87
C GLU A 140 -10.94 -15.59 9.89
N ARG A 141 -11.14 -15.06 11.10
CA ARG A 141 -11.86 -15.72 12.20
C ARG A 141 -13.36 -15.90 11.93
N SER A 142 -13.94 -15.10 11.04
CA SER A 142 -15.34 -15.23 10.60
C SER A 142 -15.54 -16.28 9.51
N LYS A 143 -14.54 -17.16 9.26
CA LYS A 143 -14.56 -18.27 8.28
C LYS A 143 -14.75 -17.80 6.83
N ILE A 144 -14.63 -16.51 6.53
CA ILE A 144 -14.83 -15.98 5.16
C ILE A 144 -13.79 -16.61 4.22
N ALA A 145 -12.56 -16.78 4.71
CA ALA A 145 -11.50 -17.51 4.03
C ALA A 145 -11.91 -18.93 3.58
N ASN A 146 -12.58 -19.69 4.44
CA ASN A 146 -13.01 -21.05 4.15
C ASN A 146 -14.11 -21.09 3.09
N ASP A 147 -15.07 -20.18 3.17
CA ASP A 147 -16.15 -20.08 2.18
C ASP A 147 -15.62 -19.62 0.82
N LEU A 148 -14.70 -18.64 0.81
CA LEU A 148 -14.01 -18.19 -0.40
C LEU A 148 -13.26 -19.35 -1.06
N LEU A 149 -12.51 -20.12 -0.28
CA LEU A 149 -11.75 -21.28 -0.76
C LEU A 149 -12.67 -22.36 -1.34
N THR A 150 -13.71 -22.76 -0.61
CA THR A 150 -14.66 -23.79 -1.08
C THR A 150 -15.48 -23.34 -2.30
N THR A 151 -15.77 -22.04 -2.40
CA THR A 151 -16.49 -21.46 -3.54
C THR A 151 -15.58 -21.37 -4.76
N MET A 152 -14.36 -20.86 -4.62
CA MET A 152 -13.38 -20.81 -5.72
C MET A 152 -12.99 -22.21 -6.19
N ALA A 153 -12.82 -23.16 -5.27
CA ALA A 153 -12.58 -24.55 -5.59
C ALA A 153 -13.70 -25.18 -6.44
N ARG A 154 -14.95 -24.74 -6.30
CA ARG A 154 -16.06 -25.18 -7.17
C ARG A 154 -16.05 -24.50 -8.54
N VAL A 155 -15.61 -23.25 -8.60
CA VAL A 155 -15.50 -22.49 -9.86
C VAL A 155 -14.39 -23.04 -10.74
N PHE A 156 -13.19 -23.22 -10.18
CA PHE A 156 -12.02 -23.66 -10.94
C PHE A 156 -11.78 -25.16 -10.86
N GLY A 157 -12.33 -25.88 -9.88
CA GLY A 157 -12.11 -27.32 -9.66
C GLY A 157 -12.30 -28.24 -10.88
N PRO A 158 -13.26 -28.00 -11.78
CA PRO A 158 -13.42 -28.81 -13.00
C PRO A 158 -12.24 -28.70 -13.98
N LEU A 159 -11.37 -27.71 -13.83
CA LEU A 159 -10.17 -27.56 -14.65
C LEU A 159 -8.98 -28.30 -14.00
N PRO A 160 -8.08 -28.90 -14.80
CA PRO A 160 -6.81 -29.42 -14.28
C PRO A 160 -6.05 -28.33 -13.50
N GLY A 161 -5.58 -28.65 -12.29
CA GLY A 161 -4.92 -27.67 -11.41
C GLY A 161 -5.85 -26.60 -10.81
N GLY A 162 -7.16 -26.71 -11.01
CA GLY A 162 -8.14 -25.71 -10.60
C GLY A 162 -8.13 -25.38 -9.10
N LEU A 163 -7.85 -26.36 -8.25
CA LEU A 163 -7.74 -26.14 -6.80
C LEU A 163 -6.50 -25.32 -6.45
N ALA A 164 -5.38 -25.51 -7.16
CA ALA A 164 -4.17 -24.71 -6.98
C ALA A 164 -4.39 -23.25 -7.40
N VAL A 165 -5.02 -23.03 -8.55
CA VAL A 165 -5.39 -21.67 -9.01
C VAL A 165 -6.33 -21.00 -8.02
N SER A 166 -7.30 -21.75 -7.48
CA SER A 166 -8.21 -21.24 -6.44
C SER A 166 -7.46 -20.77 -5.21
N ILE A 167 -6.42 -21.49 -4.77
CA ILE A 167 -5.61 -21.10 -3.62
C ILE A 167 -4.84 -19.81 -3.90
N VAL A 168 -4.24 -19.66 -5.10
CA VAL A 168 -3.56 -18.41 -5.49
C VAL A 168 -4.51 -17.23 -5.46
N VAL A 169 -5.71 -17.39 -6.05
CA VAL A 169 -6.72 -16.32 -6.11
C VAL A 169 -7.23 -15.96 -4.71
N VAL A 170 -7.62 -16.95 -3.92
CA VAL A 170 -8.14 -16.71 -2.55
C VAL A 170 -7.04 -16.18 -1.66
N GLY A 171 -5.81 -16.69 -1.80
CA GLY A 171 -4.68 -16.19 -1.06
C GLY A 171 -4.31 -14.76 -1.46
N ALA A 172 -4.47 -14.35 -2.72
CA ALA A 172 -4.34 -12.94 -3.12
C ALA A 172 -5.41 -12.03 -2.47
N PHE A 173 -6.66 -12.48 -2.36
CA PHE A 173 -7.72 -11.75 -1.67
C PHE A 173 -7.51 -11.66 -0.16
N LEU A 174 -7.10 -12.76 0.47
CA LEU A 174 -6.81 -12.78 1.91
C LEU A 174 -5.51 -12.05 2.24
N ALA A 175 -4.52 -12.08 1.34
CA ALA A 175 -3.30 -11.30 1.41
C ALA A 175 -3.61 -9.81 1.54
N ALA A 176 -4.44 -9.28 0.64
CA ALA A 176 -4.93 -7.89 0.70
C ALA A 176 -5.66 -7.58 2.01
N SER A 177 -6.35 -8.56 2.59
CA SER A 177 -7.16 -8.33 3.79
C SER A 177 -6.35 -8.39 5.08
N THR A 178 -5.33 -9.24 5.15
CA THR A 178 -4.64 -9.57 6.40
C THR A 178 -3.27 -8.94 6.54
N GLY A 179 -2.51 -8.81 5.44
CA GLY A 179 -1.12 -8.33 5.47
C GLY A 179 -0.16 -9.15 6.34
N ILE A 180 -0.60 -10.27 6.93
CA ILE A 180 0.21 -11.14 7.81
C ILE A 180 0.47 -12.45 7.09
N VAL A 181 1.68 -12.56 6.54
CA VAL A 181 2.12 -13.72 5.76
C VAL A 181 2.04 -15.01 6.57
N GLY A 182 2.59 -15.02 7.79
CA GLY A 182 2.68 -16.24 8.59
C GLY A 182 1.31 -16.82 8.94
N ALA A 183 0.39 -15.98 9.39
CA ALA A 183 -0.99 -16.38 9.68
C ALA A 183 -1.69 -16.92 8.42
N THR A 184 -1.52 -16.26 7.27
CA THR A 184 -2.13 -16.70 6.01
C THR A 184 -1.60 -18.06 5.56
N VAL A 185 -0.29 -18.29 5.63
CA VAL A 185 0.32 -19.57 5.28
C VAL A 185 -0.13 -20.69 6.22
N VAL A 186 -0.19 -20.42 7.54
CA VAL A 186 -0.70 -21.37 8.55
C VAL A 186 -2.16 -21.72 8.28
N THR A 187 -3.00 -20.72 8.07
CA THR A 187 -4.44 -20.91 7.87
C THR A 187 -4.73 -21.61 6.55
N MET A 188 -4.07 -21.23 5.46
CA MET A 188 -4.16 -21.97 4.20
C MET A 188 -3.56 -23.37 4.29
N GLY A 189 -2.48 -23.56 5.07
CA GLY A 189 -1.92 -24.87 5.36
C GLY A 189 -2.90 -25.78 6.09
N LEU A 190 -3.64 -25.27 7.07
CA LEU A 190 -4.64 -26.05 7.82
C LEU A 190 -5.91 -26.34 7.01
N LEU A 191 -6.33 -25.42 6.14
CA LEU A 191 -7.59 -25.54 5.39
C LEU A 191 -7.40 -26.21 4.01
N ALA A 192 -6.39 -25.78 3.25
CA ALA A 192 -6.22 -26.15 1.86
C ALA A 192 -5.35 -27.40 1.66
N LEU A 193 -4.25 -27.55 2.42
CA LEU A 193 -3.32 -28.66 2.23
C LEU A 193 -3.99 -30.04 2.40
N PRO A 194 -4.78 -30.32 3.45
CA PRO A 194 -5.46 -31.61 3.59
C PRO A 194 -6.44 -31.86 2.44
N THR A 195 -7.11 -30.81 1.97
CA THR A 195 -8.07 -30.87 0.86
C THR A 195 -7.38 -31.20 -0.47
N MET A 196 -6.21 -30.62 -0.73
CA MET A 196 -5.40 -30.94 -1.92
C MET A 196 -4.92 -32.39 -1.90
N LEU A 197 -4.36 -32.84 -0.78
CA LEU A 197 -3.83 -34.20 -0.65
C LEU A 197 -4.93 -35.27 -0.80
N ARG A 198 -6.13 -35.04 -0.25
CA ARG A 198 -7.29 -35.93 -0.43
C ARG A 198 -7.74 -36.04 -1.89
N ASN A 199 -7.50 -35.00 -2.69
CA ASN A 199 -7.81 -34.98 -4.12
C ASN A 199 -6.61 -35.38 -4.99
N ASN A 200 -5.62 -36.11 -4.42
CA ASN A 200 -4.45 -36.63 -5.14
C ASN A 200 -3.56 -35.57 -5.79
N TYR A 201 -3.51 -34.35 -5.26
CA TYR A 201 -2.49 -33.37 -5.67
C TYR A 201 -1.12 -33.77 -5.12
N SER A 202 -0.06 -33.49 -5.89
CA SER A 202 1.30 -33.76 -5.41
C SER A 202 1.64 -32.87 -4.20
N PRO A 203 2.30 -33.42 -3.16
CA PRO A 203 2.71 -32.67 -1.98
C PRO A 203 3.57 -31.45 -2.32
N GLU A 204 4.44 -31.54 -3.32
CA GLU A 204 5.32 -30.45 -3.76
C GLU A 204 4.52 -29.30 -4.34
N LEU A 205 3.56 -29.56 -5.23
CA LEU A 205 2.74 -28.50 -5.81
C LEU A 205 1.84 -27.87 -4.76
N ALA A 206 1.21 -28.69 -3.91
CA ALA A 206 0.30 -28.21 -2.87
C ALA A 206 1.02 -27.28 -1.87
N THR A 207 2.18 -27.71 -1.39
CA THR A 207 2.98 -26.94 -0.44
C THR A 207 3.58 -25.68 -1.06
N GLY A 208 4.10 -25.78 -2.30
CA GLY A 208 4.65 -24.64 -3.02
C GLY A 208 3.61 -23.54 -3.28
N VAL A 209 2.42 -23.91 -3.76
CA VAL A 209 1.33 -22.96 -4.04
C VAL A 209 0.85 -22.28 -2.75
N ILE A 210 0.69 -23.03 -1.65
CA ILE A 210 0.24 -22.47 -0.37
C ILE A 210 1.28 -21.49 0.19
N ALA A 211 2.57 -21.89 0.20
CA ALA A 211 3.64 -21.03 0.67
C ALA A 211 3.75 -19.74 -0.16
N ALA A 212 3.81 -19.87 -1.49
CA ALA A 212 3.93 -18.73 -2.41
C ALA A 212 2.71 -17.80 -2.33
N SER A 213 1.50 -18.36 -2.27
CA SER A 213 0.29 -17.56 -2.20
C SER A 213 0.17 -16.79 -0.89
N GLY A 214 0.68 -17.33 0.23
CA GLY A 214 0.64 -16.63 1.51
C GLY A 214 1.59 -15.42 1.58
N THR A 215 2.68 -15.41 0.81
CA THR A 215 3.61 -14.27 0.80
C THR A 215 3.13 -13.10 -0.06
N LEU A 216 2.10 -13.29 -0.89
CA LEU A 216 1.47 -12.19 -1.65
C LEU A 216 0.95 -11.06 -0.75
N GLY A 217 0.69 -11.34 0.54
CA GLY A 217 0.32 -10.32 1.55
C GLY A 217 1.35 -9.22 1.76
N GLN A 218 2.60 -9.44 1.34
CA GLN A 218 3.65 -8.41 1.42
C GLN A 218 3.56 -7.36 0.32
N ILE A 219 2.93 -7.68 -0.83
CA ILE A 219 2.91 -6.79 -1.99
C ILE A 219 1.49 -6.33 -2.35
N ILE A 220 0.47 -7.16 -2.17
CA ILE A 220 -0.90 -6.80 -2.56
C ILE A 220 -1.50 -5.83 -1.52
N PRO A 221 -1.87 -4.60 -1.91
CA PRO A 221 -2.45 -3.63 -0.98
C PRO A 221 -3.85 -4.03 -0.46
N PRO A 222 -4.25 -3.60 0.76
CA PRO A 222 -3.43 -2.92 1.78
C PRO A 222 -2.43 -3.87 2.46
N SER A 223 -1.14 -3.57 2.35
CA SER A 223 -0.05 -4.42 2.89
C SER A 223 0.70 -3.72 4.01
N ILE A 224 0.92 -4.41 5.12
CA ILE A 224 1.72 -3.93 6.26
C ILE A 224 3.14 -3.56 5.81
N VAL A 225 3.75 -4.39 4.96
CA VAL A 225 5.11 -4.15 4.45
C VAL A 225 5.18 -2.83 3.69
N ILE A 226 4.22 -2.57 2.79
CA ILE A 226 4.19 -1.34 1.99
C ILE A 226 3.84 -0.11 2.85
N VAL A 227 2.98 -0.25 3.87
CA VAL A 227 2.72 0.84 4.82
C VAL A 227 4.00 1.24 5.54
N LEU A 228 4.73 0.27 6.09
CA LEU A 228 5.95 0.53 6.87
C LEU A 228 7.10 1.04 6.00
N LEU A 229 7.30 0.42 4.83
CA LEU A 229 8.26 0.91 3.84
C LEU A 229 7.89 2.31 3.37
N GLY A 230 6.60 2.62 3.16
CA GLY A 230 6.20 3.93 2.66
C GLY A 230 6.46 5.07 3.62
N THR A 231 6.22 4.86 4.91
CA THR A 231 6.60 5.86 5.92
C THR A 231 8.11 6.08 5.94
N LEU A 232 8.89 5.01 6.00
CA LEU A 232 10.35 5.12 6.13
C LEU A 232 11.03 5.58 4.83
N ALA A 233 10.60 5.08 3.69
CA ALA A 233 11.12 5.48 2.38
C ALA A 233 10.82 6.95 2.09
N GLY A 234 9.62 7.44 2.44
CA GLY A 234 9.27 8.85 2.31
C GLY A 234 10.19 9.75 3.12
N ASP A 235 10.41 9.40 4.40
CA ASP A 235 11.32 10.15 5.29
C ASP A 235 12.77 10.12 4.78
N LEU A 236 13.27 8.94 4.41
CA LEU A 236 14.64 8.75 3.93
C LEU A 236 14.88 9.42 2.57
N TYR A 237 13.90 9.38 1.67
CA TYR A 237 13.96 10.05 0.37
C TYR A 237 13.99 11.56 0.54
N SER A 238 13.08 12.12 1.33
CA SER A 238 13.06 13.56 1.61
C SER A 238 14.39 14.04 2.20
N ALA A 239 14.89 13.35 3.24
CA ALA A 239 16.15 13.70 3.89
C ALA A 239 17.38 13.54 2.97
N ALA A 240 17.42 12.47 2.16
CA ALA A 240 18.53 12.22 1.24
C ALA A 240 18.56 13.24 0.09
N GLN A 241 17.39 13.64 -0.44
CA GLN A 241 17.30 14.66 -1.48
C GLN A 241 17.62 16.06 -0.92
N GLU A 242 17.26 16.35 0.32
CA GLU A 242 17.65 17.60 0.98
C GLU A 242 19.16 17.71 1.12
N THR A 243 19.82 16.63 1.58
CA THR A 243 21.28 16.56 1.69
C THR A 243 21.93 16.76 0.32
N ARG A 244 21.40 16.10 -0.72
CA ARG A 244 21.90 16.22 -2.09
C ARG A 244 21.70 17.62 -2.67
N ALA A 245 20.61 18.30 -2.34
CA ALA A 245 20.36 19.67 -2.78
C ALA A 245 21.37 20.64 -2.16
N VAL A 246 21.67 20.49 -0.88
CA VAL A 246 22.70 21.28 -0.18
C VAL A 246 24.08 21.01 -0.76
N GLU A 247 24.42 19.75 -1.03
CA GLU A 247 25.68 19.35 -1.71
C GLU A 247 25.78 19.96 -3.12
N ALA A 248 24.65 20.10 -3.82
CA ALA A 248 24.53 20.75 -5.12
C ALA A 248 24.45 22.29 -5.06
N GLY A 249 24.62 22.88 -3.87
CA GLY A 249 24.59 24.33 -3.62
C GLY A 249 23.21 24.99 -3.68
N CYS A 250 22.15 24.19 -3.73
CA CYS A 250 20.76 24.65 -3.64
C CYS A 250 20.32 24.75 -2.18
N THR A 251 19.29 25.55 -1.91
CA THR A 251 18.77 25.79 -0.55
C THR A 251 17.95 24.64 0.01
N ASP A 252 17.23 23.92 -0.87
CA ASP A 252 16.26 22.89 -0.50
C ASP A 252 16.02 21.93 -1.68
N ALA A 253 15.52 20.73 -1.37
CA ALA A 253 15.23 19.69 -2.36
C ALA A 253 14.18 20.10 -3.40
N LEU A 254 13.18 20.90 -3.02
CA LEU A 254 12.13 21.36 -3.93
C LEU A 254 12.72 22.24 -5.04
N THR A 255 13.65 23.13 -4.68
CA THR A 255 14.39 23.98 -5.62
C THR A 255 15.20 23.12 -6.57
N TYR A 256 15.95 22.14 -6.05
CA TYR A 256 16.83 21.29 -6.86
C TYR A 256 16.05 20.35 -7.82
N LEU A 257 14.98 19.72 -7.33
CA LEU A 257 14.22 18.72 -8.09
C LEU A 257 13.07 19.31 -8.92
N GLY A 258 12.62 20.54 -8.64
CA GLY A 258 11.44 21.14 -9.26
C GLY A 258 10.10 20.56 -8.78
N GLN A 259 10.13 19.52 -7.94
CA GLN A 259 8.94 18.87 -7.38
C GLN A 259 9.18 18.48 -5.91
N PRO A 260 8.11 18.36 -5.09
CA PRO A 260 8.25 17.95 -3.70
C PRO A 260 8.93 16.58 -3.59
N ALA A 261 9.99 16.48 -2.77
CA ALA A 261 10.70 15.24 -2.49
C ALA A 261 9.92 14.34 -1.52
N VAL A 262 8.66 14.03 -1.83
CA VAL A 262 7.74 13.34 -0.93
C VAL A 262 7.19 12.08 -1.60
N VAL A 263 7.20 10.97 -0.86
CA VAL A 263 6.58 9.71 -1.28
C VAL A 263 5.55 9.35 -0.23
N SER A 264 4.29 9.27 -0.64
CA SER A 264 3.20 8.88 0.25
C SER A 264 2.97 7.37 0.23
N VAL A 265 2.43 6.83 1.33
CA VAL A 265 1.97 5.43 1.41
C VAL A 265 0.91 5.13 0.34
N GLY A 266 0.03 6.09 0.03
CA GLY A 266 -1.00 5.94 -0.99
C GLY A 266 -0.41 5.76 -2.40
N THR A 267 0.61 6.56 -2.73
CA THR A 267 1.36 6.43 -3.99
C THR A 267 2.04 5.06 -4.10
N LEU A 268 2.57 4.54 -3.00
CA LEU A 268 3.17 3.21 -2.98
C LEU A 268 2.13 2.08 -3.06
N PHE A 269 0.92 2.28 -2.55
CA PHE A 269 -0.19 1.35 -2.79
C PHE A 269 -0.58 1.31 -4.28
N GLN A 270 -0.63 2.47 -4.95
CA GLN A 270 -0.83 2.54 -6.40
C GLN A 270 0.29 1.78 -7.13
N ALA A 271 1.54 2.03 -6.74
CA ALA A 271 2.73 1.43 -7.35
C ALA A 271 2.82 -0.10 -7.16
N ALA A 272 2.34 -0.62 -6.01
CA ALA A 272 2.39 -2.05 -5.69
C ALA A 272 1.28 -2.87 -6.37
N LEU A 273 0.20 -2.24 -6.83
CA LEU A 273 -0.99 -2.93 -7.33
C LEU A 273 -0.71 -3.79 -8.57
N VAL A 274 -0.08 -3.23 -9.60
CA VAL A 274 0.24 -3.97 -10.84
C VAL A 274 1.27 -5.08 -10.59
N PRO A 275 2.41 -4.82 -9.92
CA PRO A 275 3.36 -5.88 -9.55
C PRO A 275 2.72 -7.01 -8.74
N GLY A 276 1.85 -6.69 -7.78
CA GLY A 276 1.15 -7.69 -6.97
C GLY A 276 0.23 -8.58 -7.79
N ILE A 277 -0.59 -7.99 -8.67
CA ILE A 277 -1.47 -8.73 -9.60
C ILE A 277 -0.64 -9.55 -10.60
N MET A 278 0.46 -8.98 -11.11
CA MET A 278 1.37 -9.66 -12.02
C MET A 278 1.95 -10.93 -11.38
N LEU A 279 2.48 -10.84 -10.15
CA LEU A 279 3.04 -11.99 -9.44
C LEU A 279 1.99 -13.06 -9.16
N ALA A 280 0.79 -12.67 -8.71
CA ALA A 280 -0.33 -13.60 -8.52
C ALA A 280 -0.72 -14.28 -9.84
N GLY A 281 -0.74 -13.53 -10.94
CA GLY A 281 -0.98 -14.05 -12.29
C GLY A 281 0.07 -15.06 -12.74
N LEU A 282 1.36 -14.75 -12.53
CA LEU A 282 2.46 -15.66 -12.86
C LEU A 282 2.40 -16.95 -12.03
N TYR A 283 2.04 -16.88 -10.75
CA TYR A 283 1.82 -18.05 -9.90
C TYR A 283 0.67 -18.92 -10.38
N ALA A 284 -0.47 -18.31 -10.72
CA ALA A 284 -1.63 -19.02 -11.26
C ALA A 284 -1.31 -19.65 -12.63
N ALA A 285 -0.61 -18.92 -13.50
CA ALA A 285 -0.19 -19.40 -14.81
C ALA A 285 0.75 -20.60 -14.71
N TYR A 286 1.72 -20.56 -13.78
CA TYR A 286 2.59 -21.70 -13.51
C TYR A 286 1.81 -22.90 -12.96
N ALA A 287 0.95 -22.70 -11.96
CA ALA A 287 0.15 -23.78 -11.38
C ALA A 287 -0.74 -24.45 -12.43
N PHE A 288 -1.38 -23.66 -13.29
CA PHE A 288 -2.20 -24.14 -14.39
C PHE A 288 -1.37 -24.85 -15.48
N GLY A 289 -0.27 -24.25 -15.93
CA GLY A 289 0.63 -24.84 -16.92
C GLY A 289 1.26 -26.15 -16.44
N TYR A 290 1.68 -26.21 -15.18
CA TYR A 290 2.20 -27.43 -14.57
C TYR A 290 1.15 -28.54 -14.55
N ALA A 291 -0.12 -28.20 -14.26
CA ALA A 291 -1.22 -29.15 -14.25
C ALA A 291 -1.61 -29.65 -15.65
N MET A 292 -1.55 -28.79 -16.68
CA MET A 292 -1.76 -29.19 -18.07
C MET A 292 -0.67 -30.15 -18.55
N LEU A 293 0.59 -29.92 -18.17
CA LEU A 293 1.72 -30.77 -18.54
C LEU A 293 1.78 -32.06 -17.71
N ASN A 294 1.30 -32.03 -16.46
CA ASN A 294 1.29 -33.18 -15.55
C ASN A 294 -0.11 -33.42 -14.93
N PRO A 295 -1.11 -33.89 -15.71
CA PRO A 295 -2.47 -34.07 -15.22
C PRO A 295 -2.60 -35.05 -14.05
N SER A 296 -1.68 -36.03 -13.94
CA SER A 296 -1.65 -37.00 -12.84
C SER A 296 -1.25 -36.40 -11.50
N LYS A 297 -0.54 -35.27 -11.49
CA LYS A 297 -0.04 -34.60 -10.27
C LYS A 297 -0.97 -33.49 -9.77
N ALA A 298 -1.94 -33.08 -10.59
CA ALA A 298 -2.90 -32.01 -10.29
C ALA A 298 -4.24 -32.27 -11.01
N PRO A 299 -4.95 -33.35 -10.63
CA PRO A 299 -6.17 -33.75 -11.32
C PRO A 299 -7.29 -32.72 -11.14
N ALA A 300 -8.23 -32.72 -12.09
CA ALA A 300 -9.48 -31.97 -11.97
C ALA A 300 -10.34 -32.58 -10.86
N VAL A 301 -10.94 -31.72 -10.04
CA VAL A 301 -11.78 -32.12 -8.92
C VAL A 301 -13.24 -31.81 -9.25
N ALA A 302 -14.06 -32.86 -9.34
CA ALA A 302 -15.50 -32.72 -9.49
C ALA A 302 -16.16 -32.35 -8.14
N MET A 303 -16.11 -31.07 -7.78
CA MET A 303 -16.78 -30.57 -6.57
C MET A 303 -18.26 -30.27 -6.85
N GLY A 304 -19.11 -31.30 -6.78
CA GLY A 304 -20.58 -31.15 -6.69
C GLY A 304 -21.32 -30.59 -7.91
N VAL A 305 -22.65 -30.73 -7.89
CA VAL A 305 -23.57 -30.32 -8.96
C VAL A 305 -23.63 -28.80 -9.07
N LYS A 306 -23.51 -28.24 -10.29
CA LYS A 306 -23.75 -26.81 -10.57
C LYS A 306 -25.21 -26.46 -10.22
N THR A 307 -25.41 -25.77 -9.11
CA THR A 307 -26.73 -25.31 -8.61
C THR A 307 -27.20 -23.99 -9.26
N GLY A 308 -26.68 -23.64 -10.43
CA GLY A 308 -27.04 -22.42 -11.17
C GLY A 308 -27.92 -22.71 -12.38
N GLU A 309 -28.79 -21.76 -12.74
CA GLU A 309 -29.52 -21.79 -14.02
C GLU A 309 -28.52 -21.90 -15.19
N PRO A 310 -28.80 -22.73 -16.22
CA PRO A 310 -27.92 -22.83 -17.38
C PRO A 310 -27.94 -21.52 -18.16
N VAL A 311 -26.82 -20.79 -18.16
CA VAL A 311 -26.62 -19.57 -18.94
C VAL A 311 -26.01 -19.94 -20.30
N THR A 312 -26.65 -19.51 -21.40
CA THR A 312 -26.10 -19.73 -22.74
C THR A 312 -24.85 -18.87 -22.99
N ARG A 313 -23.95 -19.30 -23.90
CA ARG A 313 -22.73 -18.51 -24.23
C ARG A 313 -23.07 -17.10 -24.72
N SER A 314 -24.15 -16.94 -25.48
CA SER A 314 -24.64 -15.64 -25.95
C SER A 314 -25.15 -14.77 -24.81
N GLU A 315 -25.90 -15.32 -23.85
CA GLU A 315 -26.37 -14.57 -22.69
C GLU A 315 -25.22 -14.15 -21.77
N ALA A 316 -24.25 -15.06 -21.54
CA ALA A 316 -23.06 -14.76 -20.77
C ALA A 316 -22.25 -13.63 -21.42
N PHE A 317 -22.03 -13.70 -22.74
CA PHE A 317 -21.33 -12.64 -23.48
C PHE A 317 -22.08 -11.31 -23.41
N THR A 318 -23.39 -11.30 -23.66
CA THR A 318 -24.19 -10.06 -23.66
C THR A 318 -24.21 -9.42 -22.28
N TRP A 319 -24.52 -10.17 -21.22
CA TRP A 319 -24.80 -9.58 -19.90
C TRP A 319 -23.58 -9.41 -19.00
N TYR A 320 -22.56 -10.27 -19.13
CA TYR A 320 -21.33 -10.13 -18.32
C TYR A 320 -20.24 -9.31 -19.00
N LEU A 321 -20.29 -9.11 -20.32
CA LEU A 321 -19.26 -8.37 -21.05
C LEU A 321 -19.85 -7.27 -21.94
N GLY A 322 -20.74 -7.60 -22.88
CA GLY A 322 -21.26 -6.67 -23.88
C GLY A 322 -21.93 -5.44 -23.29
N VAL A 323 -22.91 -5.63 -22.41
CA VAL A 323 -23.64 -4.53 -21.75
C VAL A 323 -22.73 -3.75 -20.79
N PRO A 324 -21.94 -4.37 -19.89
CA PRO A 324 -20.97 -3.65 -19.07
C PRO A 324 -19.99 -2.78 -19.86
N VAL A 325 -19.39 -3.33 -20.92
CA VAL A 325 -18.47 -2.58 -21.79
C VAL A 325 -19.20 -1.45 -22.49
N ALA A 326 -20.40 -1.69 -23.02
CA ALA A 326 -21.19 -0.65 -23.68
C ALA A 326 -21.56 0.51 -22.73
N LEU A 327 -21.92 0.22 -21.48
CA LEU A 327 -22.22 1.25 -20.47
C LEU A 327 -20.97 2.08 -20.13
N ILE A 328 -19.83 1.43 -19.89
CA ILE A 328 -18.58 2.10 -19.53
C ILE A 328 -18.02 2.90 -20.71
N VAL A 329 -17.93 2.29 -21.89
CA VAL A 329 -17.47 2.96 -23.11
C VAL A 329 -18.43 4.09 -23.50
N GLY A 330 -19.74 3.91 -23.34
CA GLY A 330 -20.72 4.96 -23.56
C GLY A 330 -20.52 6.16 -22.63
N ALA A 331 -20.23 5.93 -21.34
CA ALA A 331 -19.88 7.00 -20.41
C ALA A 331 -18.57 7.71 -20.77
N ILE A 332 -17.53 6.95 -21.14
CA ILE A 332 -16.23 7.52 -21.52
C ILE A 332 -16.34 8.34 -22.81
N LEU A 333 -17.01 7.81 -23.84
CA LEU A 333 -17.25 8.54 -25.08
C LEU A 333 -18.12 9.77 -24.84
N GLY A 334 -19.14 9.65 -23.99
CA GLY A 334 -19.97 10.77 -23.54
C GLY A 334 -19.13 11.88 -22.88
N ALA A 335 -18.14 11.51 -22.07
CA ALA A 335 -17.21 12.48 -21.48
C ALA A 335 -16.28 13.12 -22.52
N GLN A 336 -15.76 12.33 -23.46
CA GLN A 336 -14.86 12.83 -24.52
C GLN A 336 -15.56 13.82 -25.48
N VAL A 337 -16.85 13.63 -25.75
CA VAL A 337 -17.63 14.54 -26.62
C VAL A 337 -18.28 15.70 -25.84
N GLY A 338 -17.99 15.85 -24.55
CA GLY A 338 -18.53 16.93 -23.71
C GLY A 338 -20.01 16.76 -23.32
N LEU A 339 -20.61 15.59 -23.54
CA LEU A 339 -21.97 15.28 -23.10
C LEU A 339 -22.02 15.05 -21.58
N VAL A 340 -20.98 14.42 -21.02
CA VAL A 340 -20.82 14.14 -19.60
C VAL A 340 -19.67 14.97 -19.05
N GLY A 341 -19.87 15.67 -17.95
CA GLY A 341 -18.84 16.51 -17.38
C GLY A 341 -19.22 17.12 -16.04
N ASP A 342 -18.32 17.93 -15.51
CA ASP A 342 -18.57 18.61 -14.24
C ASP A 342 -19.67 19.68 -14.41
N GLN A 343 -20.58 19.72 -13.43
CA GLN A 343 -21.65 20.72 -13.33
C GLN A 343 -21.50 21.55 -12.05
N SER A 344 -20.39 21.40 -11.32
CA SER A 344 -20.12 22.15 -10.10
C SER A 344 -20.01 23.65 -10.39
N THR A 345 -20.87 24.43 -9.75
CA THR A 345 -20.77 25.91 -9.74
C THR A 345 -19.99 26.43 -8.53
N ARG A 346 -19.29 25.54 -7.80
CA ARG A 346 -18.44 25.93 -6.69
C ARG A 346 -17.17 26.59 -7.23
N ILE A 347 -16.87 27.76 -6.69
CA ILE A 347 -15.67 28.55 -6.99
C ILE A 347 -14.93 28.69 -5.68
N ASP A 348 -13.64 28.46 -5.74
CA ASP A 348 -12.77 28.63 -4.58
C ASP A 348 -12.78 30.09 -4.15
N SER A 349 -12.54 30.36 -2.87
CA SER A 349 -12.61 31.73 -2.34
C SER A 349 -11.40 32.58 -2.75
N PHE A 350 -10.40 31.93 -3.32
CA PHE A 350 -9.13 32.51 -3.72
C PHE A 350 -8.89 32.19 -5.19
N THR A 351 -8.16 33.09 -5.85
CA THR A 351 -7.58 32.84 -7.17
C THR A 351 -6.63 31.65 -7.09
N ASP A 352 -6.59 30.84 -8.14
CA ASP A 352 -5.52 29.85 -8.29
C ASP A 352 -4.18 30.57 -8.17
N VAL A 353 -3.23 29.97 -7.45
CA VAL A 353 -1.86 30.49 -7.41
C VAL A 353 -1.38 30.56 -8.86
N GLY A 354 -0.89 31.72 -9.29
CA GLY A 354 -0.37 31.88 -10.64
C GLY A 354 0.65 30.78 -10.94
N ARG A 355 0.64 30.24 -12.16
CA ARG A 355 1.62 29.22 -12.57
C ARG A 355 3.02 29.73 -12.22
N SER A 356 3.72 29.03 -11.34
CA SER A 356 5.14 29.23 -11.15
C SER A 356 5.87 28.64 -12.35
N ALA A 357 7.06 29.16 -12.65
CA ALA A 357 7.95 28.49 -13.59
C ALA A 357 8.17 27.04 -13.16
N SER A 358 8.33 26.15 -14.14
CA SER A 358 8.62 24.73 -13.95
C SER A 358 9.85 24.47 -13.08
N LEU A 359 10.83 25.38 -13.10
CA LEU A 359 11.98 25.39 -12.21
C LEU A 359 12.16 26.78 -11.59
N ARG A 360 12.71 26.84 -10.38
CA ARG A 360 13.11 28.11 -9.75
C ARG A 360 14.38 28.63 -10.43
N THR A 361 14.27 29.78 -11.09
CA THR A 361 15.38 30.39 -11.85
C THR A 361 16.23 31.35 -11.03
N ASN A 362 15.70 31.90 -9.92
CA ASN A 362 16.44 32.76 -8.99
C ASN A 362 17.20 31.92 -7.95
N VAL A 363 18.36 31.40 -8.35
CA VAL A 363 19.22 30.55 -7.51
C VAL A 363 20.69 30.97 -7.60
N PRO A 364 21.54 30.59 -6.63
CA PRO A 364 22.99 30.78 -6.74
C PRO A 364 23.60 30.08 -7.97
N GLU A 365 24.69 30.62 -8.51
CA GLU A 365 25.34 30.10 -9.74
C GLU A 365 25.69 28.60 -9.67
N LEU A 366 26.12 28.12 -8.50
CA LEU A 366 26.46 26.71 -8.30
C LEU A 366 25.22 25.80 -8.32
N CYS A 367 24.10 26.27 -7.78
CA CYS A 367 22.81 25.57 -7.87
C CYS A 367 22.27 25.59 -9.30
N GLN A 368 22.42 26.71 -10.01
CA GLN A 368 22.05 26.81 -11.43
C GLN A 368 22.78 25.76 -12.27
N ALA A 369 24.12 25.68 -12.15
CA ALA A 369 24.90 24.69 -12.89
C ALA A 369 24.44 23.25 -12.59
N SER A 370 24.18 22.95 -11.32
CA SER A 370 23.73 21.63 -10.88
C SER A 370 22.31 21.29 -11.34
N MET A 371 21.41 22.28 -11.43
CA MET A 371 20.06 22.07 -11.97
C MET A 371 20.06 21.90 -13.49
N ILE A 372 20.90 22.64 -14.21
CA ILE A 372 21.10 22.46 -15.66
C ILE A 372 21.64 21.05 -15.94
N GLU A 373 22.56 20.56 -15.12
CA GLU A 373 23.07 19.18 -15.24
C GLU A 373 21.97 18.13 -15.01
N LEU A 374 21.06 18.38 -14.06
CA LEU A 374 19.99 17.44 -13.70
C LEU A 374 18.83 17.42 -14.71
N HIS A 375 18.33 18.59 -15.12
CA HIS A 375 17.11 18.73 -15.93
C HIS A 375 17.40 18.98 -17.41
N GLY A 376 18.64 19.33 -17.75
CA GLY A 376 19.05 19.71 -19.10
C GLY A 376 18.85 21.19 -19.38
N GLN A 377 19.63 21.71 -20.34
CA GLN A 377 19.59 23.12 -20.73
C GLN A 377 18.23 23.55 -21.29
N GLU A 378 17.56 22.66 -22.04
CA GLU A 378 16.26 22.95 -22.66
C GLU A 378 15.17 23.25 -21.62
N ALA A 379 15.12 22.47 -20.53
CA ALA A 379 14.17 22.68 -19.44
C ALA A 379 14.49 23.96 -18.66
N TRP A 380 15.77 24.27 -18.48
CA TRP A 380 16.20 25.52 -17.83
C TRP A 380 15.81 26.76 -18.64
N ASP A 381 16.06 26.75 -19.94
CA ASP A 381 15.72 27.86 -20.84
C ASP A 381 14.19 28.03 -20.94
N ALA A 382 13.44 26.92 -20.95
CA ALA A 382 11.99 26.95 -20.85
C ALA A 382 11.50 27.59 -19.55
N ALA A 383 12.07 27.20 -18.40
CA ALA A 383 11.74 27.80 -17.11
C ALA A 383 12.08 29.31 -17.03
N ILE A 384 13.16 29.75 -17.70
CA ILE A 384 13.48 31.18 -17.84
C ILE A 384 12.42 31.90 -18.68
N SER A 385 12.02 31.31 -19.81
CA SER A 385 10.95 31.87 -20.65
C SER A 385 9.65 31.98 -19.86
N GLU A 386 9.26 30.92 -19.16
CA GLU A 386 8.08 30.89 -18.28
C GLU A 386 8.18 31.96 -17.19
N GLN A 387 9.33 32.08 -16.51
CA GLN A 387 9.53 33.10 -15.49
C GLN A 387 9.46 34.52 -16.08
N THR A 388 10.01 34.73 -17.28
CA THR A 388 9.97 36.03 -17.97
C THR A 388 8.53 36.38 -18.37
N ASP A 389 7.77 35.41 -18.86
CA ASP A 389 6.35 35.57 -19.18
C ASP A 389 5.55 35.89 -17.91
N ILE A 390 5.80 35.18 -16.81
CA ILE A 390 5.20 35.42 -15.49
C ILE A 390 5.54 36.83 -15.00
N ASP A 391 6.80 37.24 -15.05
CA ASP A 391 7.26 38.56 -14.60
C ASP A 391 6.68 39.68 -15.48
N SER A 392 6.59 39.47 -16.79
CA SER A 392 5.94 40.40 -17.73
C SER A 392 4.43 40.52 -17.49
N SER A 393 3.82 39.49 -16.90
CA SER A 393 2.42 39.43 -16.48
C SER A 393 2.18 40.01 -15.07
N GLY A 394 3.23 40.53 -14.41
CA GLY A 394 3.15 41.10 -13.04
C GLY A 394 3.64 40.16 -11.92
N GLY A 395 4.37 39.10 -12.25
CA GLY A 395 4.91 38.11 -11.31
C GLY A 395 3.94 36.96 -10.99
N VAL A 396 4.39 36.01 -10.15
CA VAL A 396 3.50 34.96 -9.62
C VAL A 396 2.41 35.65 -8.82
N GLN A 397 1.19 35.71 -9.36
CA GLN A 397 0.07 36.31 -8.66
C GLN A 397 -0.17 35.53 -7.38
N GLU A 398 0.07 36.18 -6.23
CA GLU A 398 -0.30 35.62 -4.94
C GLU A 398 -1.80 35.32 -4.96
N SER A 399 -2.17 34.15 -4.40
CA SER A 399 -3.57 33.75 -4.23
C SER A 399 -4.29 34.83 -3.44
N ARG A 400 -4.96 35.73 -4.16
CA ARG A 400 -5.80 36.78 -3.58
C ARG A 400 -7.22 36.27 -3.51
N ARG A 401 -7.93 36.76 -2.49
CA ARG A 401 -9.36 36.51 -2.38
C ARG A 401 -10.05 37.11 -3.62
N LEU A 402 -10.87 36.29 -4.28
CA LEU A 402 -11.65 36.76 -5.43
C LEU A 402 -12.64 37.84 -4.98
N SER A 403 -12.79 38.89 -5.79
CA SER A 403 -13.83 39.89 -5.56
C SER A 403 -15.21 39.28 -5.81
N GLU A 404 -16.27 39.87 -5.25
CA GLU A 404 -17.64 39.38 -5.50
C GLU A 404 -18.00 39.39 -6.99
N GLU A 405 -17.48 40.36 -7.75
CA GLU A 405 -17.69 40.46 -9.21
C GLU A 405 -16.97 39.33 -9.96
N GLU A 406 -15.73 39.00 -9.60
CA GLU A 406 -14.97 37.91 -10.23
C GLU A 406 -15.56 36.54 -9.95
N ILE A 407 -16.08 36.33 -8.73
CA ILE A 407 -16.81 35.10 -8.39
C ILE A 407 -18.04 34.97 -9.28
N VAL A 408 -18.77 36.07 -9.53
CA VAL A 408 -19.94 36.05 -10.41
C VAL A 408 -19.55 35.73 -11.85
N ASP A 409 -18.47 36.33 -12.36
CA ASP A 409 -18.00 36.10 -13.73
C ASP A 409 -17.47 34.68 -13.95
N LEU A 410 -16.63 34.17 -13.03
CA LEU A 410 -16.14 32.79 -13.06
C LEU A 410 -17.30 31.80 -12.94
N ARG A 411 -18.36 32.15 -12.22
CA ARG A 411 -19.58 31.32 -12.13
C ARG A 411 -20.32 31.29 -13.44
N ALA A 412 -20.48 32.44 -14.09
CA ALA A 412 -21.10 32.52 -15.40
C ALA A 412 -20.33 31.69 -16.43
N GLN A 413 -18.99 31.72 -16.40
CA GLN A 413 -18.13 30.89 -17.26
C GLN A 413 -18.30 29.39 -16.97
N LYS A 414 -18.26 28.96 -15.70
CA LYS A 414 -18.50 27.54 -15.34
C LYS A 414 -19.90 27.07 -15.75
N VAL A 415 -20.92 27.91 -15.60
CA VAL A 415 -22.30 27.59 -16.02
C VAL A 415 -22.39 27.45 -17.54
N ALA A 416 -21.71 28.30 -18.30
CA ALA A 416 -21.70 28.24 -19.76
C ALA A 416 -20.92 27.03 -20.31
N ALA A 417 -19.88 26.60 -19.61
CA ALA A 417 -19.04 25.44 -19.98
C ALA A 417 -19.55 24.10 -19.40
N ALA A 418 -20.62 24.11 -18.61
CA ALA A 418 -21.13 22.91 -17.95
C ALA A 418 -21.69 21.92 -18.96
N ALA A 419 -21.35 20.64 -18.76
CA ALA A 419 -21.87 19.57 -19.60
C ALA A 419 -23.38 19.32 -19.35
N PRO A 420 -24.12 18.80 -20.34
CA PRO A 420 -25.54 18.46 -20.19
C PRO A 420 -25.81 17.39 -19.12
N ILE A 421 -24.90 16.43 -18.93
CA ILE A 421 -25.03 15.36 -17.92
C ILE A 421 -23.94 15.52 -16.86
N GLY A 422 -24.34 15.52 -15.59
CA GLY A 422 -23.42 15.61 -14.47
C GLY A 422 -22.61 14.32 -14.29
N THR A 423 -21.30 14.44 -14.07
CA THR A 423 -20.39 13.30 -13.83
C THR A 423 -20.91 12.37 -12.72
N GLY A 424 -21.42 12.92 -11.62
CA GLY A 424 -21.97 12.12 -10.51
C GLY A 424 -23.18 11.28 -10.90
N ILE A 425 -24.11 11.84 -11.68
CA ILE A 425 -25.32 11.15 -12.15
C ILE A 425 -24.95 10.07 -13.17
N MET A 426 -24.00 10.36 -14.07
CA MET A 426 -23.51 9.36 -15.02
C MET A 426 -22.84 8.18 -14.31
N ILE A 427 -21.96 8.43 -13.33
CA ILE A 427 -21.31 7.38 -12.55
C ILE A 427 -22.35 6.50 -11.83
N LEU A 428 -23.34 7.12 -11.18
CA LEU A 428 -24.40 6.39 -10.48
C LEU A 428 -25.26 5.57 -11.45
N THR A 429 -25.51 6.11 -12.65
CA THR A 429 -26.24 5.43 -13.72
C THR A 429 -25.47 4.22 -14.26
N VAL A 430 -24.18 4.36 -14.53
CA VAL A 430 -23.32 3.24 -14.93
C VAL A 430 -23.30 2.18 -13.84
N MET A 431 -23.07 2.56 -12.59
CA MET A 431 -22.98 1.61 -11.48
C MET A 431 -24.28 0.82 -11.28
N MET A 432 -25.43 1.50 -11.27
CA MET A 432 -26.73 0.82 -11.17
C MET A 432 -27.04 0.01 -12.43
N GLY A 433 -26.69 0.51 -13.62
CA GLY A 433 -26.84 -0.22 -14.88
C GLY A 433 -26.05 -1.52 -14.91
N LEU A 434 -24.83 -1.52 -14.38
CA LEU A 434 -24.02 -2.72 -14.19
C LEU A 434 -24.74 -3.71 -13.25
N ILE A 435 -25.25 -3.25 -12.10
CA ILE A 435 -26.00 -4.12 -11.16
C ILE A 435 -27.19 -4.80 -11.86
N LEU A 436 -27.96 -4.05 -12.65
CA LEU A 436 -29.10 -4.60 -13.42
C LEU A 436 -28.61 -5.63 -14.46
N ALA A 437 -27.54 -5.31 -15.21
CA ALA A 437 -26.98 -6.19 -16.24
C ALA A 437 -26.47 -7.52 -15.65
N PHE A 438 -25.66 -7.45 -14.58
CA PHE A 438 -25.15 -8.64 -13.89
C PHE A 438 -26.30 -9.46 -13.30
N ALA A 439 -27.33 -8.84 -12.74
CA ALA A 439 -28.48 -9.55 -12.20
C ALA A 439 -29.31 -10.27 -13.27
N ARG A 440 -29.43 -9.69 -14.47
CA ARG A 440 -30.04 -10.34 -15.63
C ARG A 440 -29.22 -11.52 -16.13
N GLY A 441 -27.89 -11.42 -16.09
CA GLY A 441 -26.98 -12.51 -16.45
C GLY A 441 -26.99 -13.68 -15.45
N VAL A 442 -27.13 -13.39 -14.15
CA VAL A 442 -27.13 -14.42 -13.09
C VAL A 442 -28.40 -15.27 -13.07
N SER A 443 -29.58 -14.68 -13.35
CA SER A 443 -30.82 -15.45 -13.47
C SER A 443 -31.57 -15.02 -14.73
N PRO A 444 -31.22 -15.61 -15.88
CA PRO A 444 -31.83 -15.23 -17.13
C PRO A 444 -33.30 -15.65 -17.27
N ALA A 445 -33.73 -16.67 -16.53
CA ALA A 445 -35.10 -17.19 -16.60
C ALA A 445 -36.10 -16.38 -15.75
N SER A 446 -35.61 -15.61 -14.77
CA SER A 446 -36.46 -14.80 -13.90
C SER A 446 -37.07 -13.59 -14.63
N ASP A 447 -38.34 -13.28 -14.35
CA ASP A 447 -39.15 -12.20 -14.96
C ASP A 447 -38.35 -10.89 -15.19
N PRO A 448 -38.13 -10.43 -16.43
CA PRO A 448 -37.31 -9.25 -16.69
C PRO A 448 -37.95 -7.92 -16.27
N VAL A 449 -39.27 -7.87 -15.99
CA VAL A 449 -40.01 -6.62 -15.79
C VAL A 449 -39.39 -5.71 -14.71
N PRO A 450 -39.02 -6.20 -13.50
CA PRO A 450 -38.43 -5.33 -12.47
C PRO A 450 -37.07 -4.73 -12.89
N LEU A 451 -36.29 -5.46 -13.67
CA LEU A 451 -35.00 -4.98 -14.20
C LEU A 451 -35.21 -3.93 -15.30
N MET A 452 -36.21 -4.12 -16.16
CA MET A 452 -36.58 -3.16 -17.19
C MET A 452 -37.15 -1.87 -16.61
N ILE A 453 -37.94 -1.96 -15.52
CA ILE A 453 -38.39 -0.78 -14.76
C ILE A 453 -37.18 -0.03 -14.21
N GLY A 454 -36.19 -0.75 -13.66
CA GLY A 454 -34.94 -0.15 -13.21
C GLY A 454 -34.17 0.56 -14.33
N ALA A 455 -34.01 -0.10 -15.48
CA ALA A 455 -33.32 0.46 -16.63
C ALA A 455 -34.07 1.66 -17.22
N GLY A 456 -35.40 1.62 -17.24
CA GLY A 456 -36.25 2.75 -17.59
C GLY A 456 -36.08 3.92 -16.62
N GLY A 457 -35.95 3.64 -15.32
CA GLY A 457 -35.61 4.64 -14.30
C GLY A 457 -34.26 5.32 -14.55
N LEU A 458 -33.24 4.55 -14.94
CA LEU A 458 -31.91 5.08 -15.29
C LEU A 458 -31.95 5.95 -16.55
N ALA A 459 -32.63 5.50 -17.61
CA ALA A 459 -32.81 6.27 -18.83
C ALA A 459 -33.61 7.56 -18.57
N LEU A 460 -34.66 7.47 -17.75
CA LEU A 460 -35.43 8.64 -17.32
C LEU A 460 -34.58 9.59 -16.48
N GLY A 461 -33.68 9.08 -15.63
CA GLY A 461 -32.75 9.90 -14.85
C GLY A 461 -31.83 10.72 -15.74
N LEU A 462 -31.20 10.10 -16.74
CA LEU A 462 -30.39 10.82 -17.73
C LEU A 462 -31.22 11.85 -18.51
N ALA A 463 -32.44 11.49 -18.93
CA ALA A 463 -33.33 12.42 -19.60
C ALA A 463 -33.71 13.62 -18.71
N VAL A 464 -34.02 13.37 -17.44
CA VAL A 464 -34.34 14.42 -16.46
C VAL A 464 -33.15 15.34 -16.23
N ASP A 465 -31.94 14.79 -16.13
CA ASP A 465 -30.70 15.56 -16.00
C ASP A 465 -30.53 16.52 -17.17
N THR A 466 -30.62 15.99 -18.39
CA THR A 466 -30.42 16.79 -19.62
C THR A 466 -31.48 17.84 -19.88
N LEU A 467 -32.74 17.60 -19.46
CA LEU A 467 -33.88 18.43 -19.86
C LEU A 467 -34.35 19.40 -18.77
N PHE A 468 -34.20 19.04 -17.49
CA PHE A 468 -34.80 19.78 -16.37
C PHE A 468 -33.78 20.26 -15.35
N LEU A 469 -32.57 19.68 -15.30
CA LEU A 469 -31.54 20.12 -14.39
C LEU A 469 -30.58 21.08 -15.11
N THR A 470 -30.23 22.14 -14.40
CA THR A 470 -29.24 23.11 -14.84
C THR A 470 -28.15 23.18 -13.77
N PRO A 471 -26.94 23.67 -14.07
CA PRO A 471 -25.88 23.87 -13.08
C PRO A 471 -26.29 24.80 -11.91
N LEU A 472 -27.36 25.57 -12.09
CA LEU A 472 -27.93 26.48 -11.09
C LEU A 472 -29.03 25.84 -10.23
N SER A 473 -29.45 24.60 -10.54
CA SER A 473 -30.47 23.88 -9.76
C SER A 473 -29.96 23.63 -8.34
N THR A 474 -30.76 23.96 -7.33
CA THR A 474 -30.39 23.67 -5.94
C THR A 474 -30.38 22.16 -5.70
N PRO A 475 -29.56 21.65 -4.75
CA PRO A 475 -29.59 20.25 -4.37
C PRO A 475 -31.00 19.73 -4.02
N GLY A 476 -31.84 20.54 -3.38
CA GLY A 476 -33.25 20.21 -3.13
C GLY A 476 -34.07 20.00 -4.40
N VAL A 477 -33.93 20.89 -5.39
CA VAL A 477 -34.61 20.77 -6.70
C VAL A 477 -34.14 19.53 -7.44
N THR A 478 -32.84 19.27 -7.45
CA THR A 478 -32.25 18.06 -8.04
C THR A 478 -32.84 16.80 -7.43
N VAL A 479 -32.96 16.72 -6.09
CA VAL A 479 -33.57 15.57 -5.40
C VAL A 479 -35.03 15.39 -5.80
N ILE A 480 -35.80 16.48 -5.92
CA ILE A 480 -37.23 16.40 -6.27
C ILE A 480 -37.42 15.85 -7.70
N PHE A 481 -36.73 16.42 -8.68
CA PHE A 481 -36.84 15.98 -10.07
C PHE A 481 -36.32 14.55 -10.25
N MET A 482 -35.29 14.18 -9.50
CA MET A 482 -34.70 12.85 -9.58
C MET A 482 -35.39 11.79 -8.70
N ALA A 483 -36.34 12.17 -7.84
CA ALA A 483 -36.98 11.24 -6.91
C ALA A 483 -37.67 10.06 -7.62
N ILE A 484 -38.39 10.34 -8.72
CA ILE A 484 -39.10 9.31 -9.51
C ILE A 484 -38.09 8.42 -10.27
N PRO A 485 -37.14 8.96 -11.07
CA PRO A 485 -36.08 8.17 -11.67
C PRO A 485 -35.33 7.27 -10.68
N TRP A 486 -34.89 7.82 -9.54
CA TRP A 486 -34.19 7.06 -8.52
C TRP A 486 -35.08 6.00 -7.87
N ALA A 487 -36.36 6.29 -7.61
CA ALA A 487 -37.27 5.29 -7.04
C ALA A 487 -37.44 4.07 -7.98
N LEU A 488 -37.59 4.31 -9.29
CA LEU A 488 -37.68 3.26 -10.30
C LEU A 488 -36.36 2.47 -10.41
N ALA A 489 -35.23 3.18 -10.46
CA ALA A 489 -33.90 2.57 -10.52
C ALA A 489 -33.61 1.73 -9.26
N LEU A 490 -33.93 2.25 -8.06
CA LEU A 490 -33.77 1.54 -6.78
C LEU A 490 -34.71 0.34 -6.67
N TYR A 491 -35.92 0.41 -7.22
CA TYR A 491 -36.83 -0.73 -7.31
C TYR A 491 -36.21 -1.89 -8.11
N GLY A 492 -35.61 -1.56 -9.26
CA GLY A 492 -34.86 -2.52 -10.08
C GLY A 492 -33.63 -3.06 -9.37
N CYS A 493 -32.84 -2.20 -8.72
CA CYS A 493 -31.67 -2.61 -7.95
C CYS A 493 -32.04 -3.52 -6.77
N LYS A 494 -33.14 -3.25 -6.04
CA LYS A 494 -33.64 -4.13 -4.96
C LYS A 494 -33.90 -5.56 -5.45
N HIS A 495 -34.55 -5.70 -6.60
CA HIS A 495 -34.81 -7.01 -7.20
C HIS A 495 -33.52 -7.64 -7.74
N SER A 496 -32.61 -6.83 -8.24
CA SER A 496 -31.28 -7.26 -8.70
C SER A 496 -30.45 -7.86 -7.57
N PHE A 497 -30.34 -7.18 -6.43
CA PHE A 497 -29.68 -7.73 -5.24
C PHE A 497 -30.33 -9.04 -4.76
N GLY A 498 -31.65 -9.17 -4.88
CA GLY A 498 -32.36 -10.42 -4.60
C GLY A 498 -31.97 -11.57 -5.54
N ARG A 499 -31.60 -11.28 -6.80
CA ARG A 499 -31.07 -12.29 -7.74
C ARG A 499 -29.60 -12.59 -7.50
N LEU A 500 -28.79 -11.54 -7.34
CA LEU A 500 -27.35 -11.65 -7.12
C LEU A 500 -27.03 -12.42 -5.83
N SER A 501 -27.84 -12.26 -4.77
CA SER A 501 -27.66 -12.97 -3.49
C SER A 501 -27.92 -14.47 -3.56
N LYS A 502 -28.64 -14.96 -4.59
CA LYS A 502 -28.80 -16.40 -4.84
C LYS A 502 -27.54 -17.04 -5.43
N ASN A 503 -26.70 -16.23 -6.10
CA ASN A 503 -25.44 -16.71 -6.63
C ASN A 503 -24.40 -16.77 -5.50
N GLU A 504 -23.94 -17.98 -5.20
CA GLU A 504 -23.03 -18.22 -4.10
C GLU A 504 -21.66 -17.56 -4.28
N LEU A 505 -21.14 -17.51 -5.52
CA LEU A 505 -19.90 -16.82 -5.84
C LEU A 505 -19.99 -15.34 -5.47
N LEU A 506 -21.05 -14.68 -5.94
CA LEU A 506 -21.26 -13.27 -5.64
C LEU A 506 -21.50 -13.05 -4.15
N ARG A 507 -22.29 -13.89 -3.50
CA ARG A 507 -22.59 -13.77 -2.06
C ARG A 507 -21.33 -13.87 -1.19
N VAL A 508 -20.36 -14.70 -1.56
CA VAL A 508 -19.15 -14.95 -0.76
C VAL A 508 -18.00 -14.01 -1.12
N VAL A 509 -17.80 -13.72 -2.41
CA VAL A 509 -16.62 -12.98 -2.92
C VAL A 509 -16.85 -11.48 -2.93
N PHE A 510 -18.07 -11.04 -3.26
CA PHE A 510 -18.35 -9.63 -3.48
C PHE A 510 -18.22 -8.78 -2.21
N PRO A 511 -18.70 -9.18 -1.01
CA PRO A 511 -18.61 -8.31 0.15
C PRO A 511 -17.17 -7.97 0.59
N PRO A 512 -16.23 -8.93 0.70
CA PRO A 512 -14.83 -8.61 0.96
C PRO A 512 -14.19 -7.76 -0.14
N LEU A 513 -14.51 -8.03 -1.42
CA LEU A 513 -14.03 -7.23 -2.55
C LEU A 513 -14.50 -5.78 -2.46
N VAL A 514 -15.79 -5.54 -2.16
CA VAL A 514 -16.33 -4.19 -1.98
C VAL A 514 -15.63 -3.48 -0.83
N LEU A 515 -15.34 -4.19 0.26
CA LEU A 515 -14.60 -3.61 1.38
C LEU A 515 -13.17 -3.21 0.96
N ILE A 516 -12.45 -4.09 0.28
CA ILE A 516 -11.09 -3.81 -0.23
C ILE A 516 -11.13 -2.63 -1.22
N VAL A 517 -12.09 -2.59 -2.14
CA VAL A 517 -12.24 -1.50 -3.11
C VAL A 517 -12.65 -0.20 -2.43
N ALA A 518 -13.47 -0.23 -1.37
CA ALA A 518 -13.83 0.97 -0.63
C ALA A 518 -12.61 1.55 0.11
N VAL A 519 -11.82 0.69 0.76
CA VAL A 519 -10.60 1.05 1.48
C VAL A 519 -9.52 1.54 0.53
N LEU A 520 -9.19 0.76 -0.51
CA LEU A 520 -8.19 1.15 -1.50
C LEU A 520 -8.69 2.35 -2.29
N GLY A 521 -9.93 2.37 -2.75
CA GLY A 521 -10.50 3.49 -3.50
C GLY A 521 -10.44 4.82 -2.75
N SER A 522 -10.65 4.82 -1.42
CA SER A 522 -10.51 6.04 -0.62
C SER A 522 -9.06 6.51 -0.46
N ILE A 523 -8.09 5.58 -0.50
CA ILE A 523 -6.65 5.90 -0.46
C ILE A 523 -6.16 6.33 -1.85
N LEU A 524 -6.41 5.52 -2.87
CA LEU A 524 -5.97 5.73 -4.25
C LEU A 524 -6.61 6.99 -4.85
N GLY A 525 -7.87 7.28 -4.50
CA GLY A 525 -8.59 8.48 -4.92
C GLY A 525 -8.28 9.74 -4.10
N GLY A 526 -7.31 9.69 -3.17
CA GLY A 526 -6.92 10.84 -2.35
C GLY A 526 -8.00 11.35 -1.39
N ILE A 527 -9.07 10.58 -1.17
CA ILE A 527 -10.22 10.99 -0.34
C ILE A 527 -9.84 11.00 1.13
N THR A 528 -9.08 9.99 1.56
CA THR A 528 -8.64 9.85 2.96
C THR A 528 -7.23 9.28 3.04
N ASN A 529 -6.50 9.68 4.08
CA ASN A 529 -5.23 9.03 4.46
C ASN A 529 -5.42 7.53 4.79
N PRO A 530 -4.33 6.73 4.82
CA PRO A 530 -4.39 5.30 5.13
C PRO A 530 -5.08 4.96 6.46
N THR A 531 -4.97 5.81 7.48
CA THR A 531 -5.48 5.53 8.82
C THR A 531 -7.01 5.58 8.91
N PRO A 532 -7.70 6.65 8.44
CA PRO A 532 -9.16 6.61 8.32
C PRO A 532 -9.66 5.50 7.39
N ALA A 533 -8.96 5.24 6.28
CA ALA A 533 -9.31 4.15 5.36
C ALA A 533 -9.22 2.77 6.04
N ALA A 534 -8.16 2.53 6.83
CA ALA A 534 -8.00 1.31 7.59
C ALA A 534 -9.09 1.15 8.66
N ALA A 535 -9.48 2.25 9.33
CA ALA A 535 -10.58 2.25 10.30
C ALA A 535 -11.93 1.91 9.64
N LEU A 536 -12.21 2.46 8.45
CA LEU A 536 -13.37 2.08 7.62
C LEU A 536 -13.32 0.58 7.27
N GLY A 537 -12.15 0.08 6.89
CA GLY A 537 -11.90 -1.34 6.63
C GLY A 537 -12.21 -2.23 7.83
N ALA A 538 -11.66 -1.91 9.00
CA ALA A 538 -11.89 -2.64 10.23
C ALA A 538 -13.37 -2.62 10.65
N ALA A 539 -14.03 -1.46 10.59
CA ALA A 539 -15.45 -1.33 10.86
C ALA A 539 -16.30 -2.16 9.89
N GLY A 540 -15.99 -2.11 8.59
CA GLY A 540 -16.66 -2.91 7.57
C GLY A 540 -16.46 -4.41 7.74
N ALA A 541 -15.26 -4.85 8.13
CA ALA A 541 -14.98 -6.25 8.44
C ALA A 541 -15.75 -6.73 9.68
N ILE A 542 -15.84 -5.91 10.74
CA ILE A 542 -16.66 -6.20 11.93
C ILE A 542 -18.13 -6.34 11.55
N MET A 543 -18.67 -5.41 10.76
CA MET A 543 -20.05 -5.47 10.28
C MET A 543 -20.29 -6.70 9.39
N LEU A 544 -19.38 -7.01 8.47
CA LEU A 544 -19.49 -8.18 7.58
C LEU A 544 -19.43 -9.51 8.35
N ALA A 545 -18.50 -9.62 9.29
CA ALA A 545 -18.39 -10.78 10.17
C ALA A 545 -19.65 -10.95 11.03
N ALA A 546 -20.22 -9.86 11.57
CA ALA A 546 -21.46 -9.91 12.33
C ALA A 546 -22.66 -10.27 11.45
N TYR A 547 -22.72 -9.77 10.21
CA TYR A 547 -23.76 -10.12 9.22
C TYR A 547 -23.80 -11.62 8.99
N ARG A 548 -22.62 -12.19 8.73
CA ARG A 548 -22.48 -13.63 8.52
C ARG A 548 -22.82 -14.41 9.79
N LYS A 549 -22.33 -13.98 10.95
CA LYS A 549 -22.57 -14.69 12.20
C LYS A 549 -24.07 -14.74 12.56
N LEU A 550 -24.80 -13.64 12.33
CA LEU A 550 -26.25 -13.63 12.52
C LEU A 550 -26.96 -14.58 11.55
N ALA A 551 -26.52 -14.63 10.29
CA ALA A 551 -27.06 -15.56 9.31
C ALA A 551 -26.79 -17.04 9.69
N GLU A 552 -25.63 -17.36 10.25
CA GLU A 552 -25.31 -18.70 10.78
C GLU A 552 -26.18 -19.08 12.01
N GLU A 553 -26.64 -18.10 12.78
CA GLU A 553 -27.50 -18.30 13.96
C GLU A 553 -29.01 -18.21 13.62
N ASP A 554 -29.38 -18.19 12.33
CA ASP A 554 -30.77 -17.97 11.86
C ASP A 554 -31.41 -16.68 12.41
N ARG A 555 -30.59 -15.68 12.74
CA ARG A 555 -31.01 -14.37 13.23
C ARG A 555 -31.04 -13.35 12.11
N SER A 556 -31.99 -12.42 12.19
CA SER A 556 -32.16 -11.37 11.18
C SER A 556 -30.96 -10.41 11.14
N PRO A 557 -30.23 -10.28 10.01
CA PRO A 557 -29.12 -9.35 9.86
C PRO A 557 -29.56 -7.92 9.48
N LYS A 558 -30.86 -7.60 9.57
CA LYS A 558 -31.44 -6.32 9.13
C LYS A 558 -30.76 -5.10 9.74
N VAL A 559 -30.36 -5.13 11.01
CA VAL A 559 -29.67 -4.01 11.67
C VAL A 559 -28.39 -3.66 10.91
N ILE A 560 -27.60 -4.67 10.55
CA ILE A 560 -26.32 -4.46 9.86
C ILE A 560 -26.54 -3.95 8.44
N LEU A 561 -27.50 -4.54 7.71
CA LEU A 561 -27.85 -4.07 6.37
C LEU A 561 -28.34 -2.61 6.37
N MET A 562 -29.17 -2.24 7.34
CA MET A 562 -29.64 -0.86 7.48
C MET A 562 -28.49 0.07 7.87
N SER A 563 -27.55 -0.36 8.72
CA SER A 563 -26.40 0.46 9.08
C SER A 563 -25.43 0.66 7.92
N THR A 564 -25.19 -0.37 7.09
CA THR A 564 -24.43 -0.22 5.83
C THR A 564 -25.14 0.76 4.89
N LEU A 565 -26.46 0.64 4.77
CA LEU A 565 -27.26 1.60 3.98
C LEU A 565 -27.16 3.02 4.55
N SER A 566 -27.19 3.19 5.87
CA SER A 566 -27.02 4.49 6.52
C SER A 566 -25.65 5.12 6.24
N VAL A 567 -24.57 4.33 6.16
CA VAL A 567 -23.25 4.85 5.74
C VAL A 567 -23.31 5.38 4.30
N VAL A 568 -23.92 4.63 3.37
CA VAL A 568 -24.07 5.08 1.98
C VAL A 568 -24.91 6.35 1.90
N VAL A 569 -26.03 6.40 2.62
CA VAL A 569 -26.90 7.59 2.70
C VAL A 569 -26.12 8.78 3.25
N MET A 570 -25.39 8.61 4.35
CA MET A 570 -24.57 9.68 4.94
C MET A 570 -23.55 10.23 3.95
N ILE A 571 -22.85 9.36 3.21
CA ILE A 571 -21.88 9.76 2.17
C ILE A 571 -22.58 10.53 1.05
N LEU A 572 -23.72 10.04 0.55
CA LEU A 572 -24.48 10.72 -0.50
C LEU A 572 -24.93 12.12 -0.06
N PHE A 573 -25.44 12.26 1.16
CA PHE A 573 -25.81 13.58 1.69
C PHE A 573 -24.59 14.49 1.85
N GLY A 574 -23.46 13.97 2.32
CA GLY A 574 -22.22 14.75 2.47
C GLY A 574 -21.60 15.22 1.15
N ILE A 575 -21.79 14.47 0.06
CA ILE A 575 -21.31 14.86 -1.28
C ILE A 575 -22.24 15.89 -1.93
N ASN A 576 -23.57 15.75 -1.75
CA ASN A 576 -24.55 16.55 -2.49
C ASN A 576 -25.00 17.83 -1.75
N PHE A 577 -24.89 17.88 -0.43
CA PHE A 577 -25.37 19.00 0.39
C PHE A 577 -24.24 19.61 1.21
N ASP A 578 -24.26 20.94 1.40
CA ASP A 578 -23.40 21.59 2.38
C ASP A 578 -23.97 21.36 3.78
N LEU A 579 -23.25 20.55 4.57
CA LEU A 579 -23.62 20.16 5.93
C LEU A 579 -23.08 21.12 7.00
N ARG A 580 -22.42 22.23 6.61
CA ARG A 580 -21.90 23.22 7.56
C ARG A 580 -23.04 24.08 8.11
N ILE A 581 -23.37 23.87 9.37
CA ILE A 581 -24.47 24.58 10.06
C ILE A 581 -24.01 25.77 10.92
N ASN A 582 -22.69 25.99 11.05
CA ASN A 582 -22.11 27.06 11.89
C ASN A 582 -21.78 28.34 11.09
N THR A 583 -22.49 28.61 9.99
CA THR A 583 -22.32 29.82 9.16
C THR A 583 -23.42 30.84 9.47
N SER A 584 -23.17 32.12 9.18
CA SER A 584 -24.08 33.23 9.48
C SER A 584 -25.43 33.15 8.74
N SER A 585 -25.47 32.46 7.60
CA SER A 585 -26.69 32.09 6.88
C SER A 585 -26.61 30.62 6.47
N VAL A 586 -27.59 29.82 6.88
CA VAL A 586 -27.73 28.40 6.53
C VAL A 586 -29.10 28.23 5.88
N SER A 587 -29.16 27.58 4.72
CA SER A 587 -30.41 27.32 4.03
C SER A 587 -31.26 26.27 4.77
N PHE A 588 -32.58 26.29 4.58
CA PHE A 588 -33.46 25.25 5.12
C PHE A 588 -33.10 23.86 4.57
N GLU A 589 -32.70 23.76 3.30
CA GLU A 589 -32.25 22.52 2.67
C GLU A 589 -31.02 21.93 3.38
N SER A 590 -30.02 22.76 3.71
CA SER A 590 -28.82 22.35 4.45
C SER A 590 -29.15 21.84 5.86
N TRP A 591 -30.11 22.45 6.55
CA TRP A 591 -30.58 21.97 7.86
C TRP A 591 -31.22 20.58 7.75
N VAL A 592 -32.13 20.39 6.79
CA VAL A 592 -32.79 19.10 6.56
C VAL A 592 -31.75 18.03 6.20
N ALA A 593 -30.83 18.34 5.29
CA ALA A 593 -29.75 17.44 4.90
C ALA A 593 -28.85 17.05 6.09
N PHE A 594 -28.48 18.02 6.94
CA PHE A 594 -27.72 17.77 8.15
C PHE A 594 -28.44 16.82 9.11
N PHE A 595 -29.74 17.01 9.37
CA PHE A 595 -30.49 16.12 10.27
C PHE A 595 -30.56 14.68 9.73
N PHE A 596 -30.79 14.50 8.42
CA PHE A 596 -30.78 13.17 7.80
C PHE A 596 -29.39 12.52 7.84
N ALA A 597 -28.34 13.26 7.49
CA ALA A 597 -26.97 12.78 7.54
C ALA A 597 -26.56 12.41 8.98
N TYR A 598 -26.91 13.24 9.95
CA TYR A 598 -26.62 13.01 11.36
C TYR A 598 -27.39 11.81 11.93
N ALA A 599 -28.68 11.66 11.59
CA ALA A 599 -29.46 10.48 11.95
C ALA A 599 -28.88 9.19 11.35
N ALA A 600 -28.46 9.24 10.07
CA ALA A 600 -27.80 8.13 9.40
C ALA A 600 -26.45 7.79 10.06
N TYR A 601 -25.66 8.81 10.42
CA TYR A 601 -24.41 8.64 11.18
C TYR A 601 -24.65 7.94 12.53
N LEU A 602 -25.63 8.38 13.32
CA LEU A 602 -25.96 7.77 14.61
C LEU A 602 -26.42 6.31 14.44
N TYR A 603 -27.21 6.01 13.41
CA TYR A 603 -27.66 4.65 13.13
C TYR A 603 -26.52 3.74 12.64
N ALA A 604 -25.59 4.26 11.84
CA ALA A 604 -24.38 3.55 11.45
C ALA A 604 -23.51 3.22 12.67
N LEU A 605 -23.31 4.20 13.56
CA LEU A 605 -22.57 4.02 14.81
C LEU A 605 -23.22 2.97 15.72
N PHE A 606 -24.55 3.03 15.89
CA PHE A 606 -25.30 2.00 16.60
C PHE A 606 -25.10 0.62 15.99
N GLY A 607 -25.14 0.50 14.66
CA GLY A 607 -24.89 -0.75 13.94
C GLY A 607 -23.50 -1.32 14.18
N LEU A 608 -22.48 -0.47 14.23
CA LEU A 608 -21.11 -0.86 14.54
C LEU A 608 -21.01 -1.40 15.97
N PHE A 609 -21.56 -0.69 16.97
CA PHE A 609 -21.59 -1.18 18.35
C PHE A 609 -22.38 -2.48 18.50
N PHE A 610 -23.52 -2.59 17.81
CA PHE A 610 -24.30 -3.83 17.76
C PHE A 610 -23.49 -4.98 17.15
N SER A 611 -22.73 -4.72 16.08
CA SER A 611 -21.86 -5.71 15.45
C SER A 611 -20.74 -6.16 16.39
N CYS A 612 -20.10 -5.22 17.11
CA CYS A 612 -19.13 -5.54 18.15
C CYS A 612 -19.74 -6.41 19.25
N TRP A 613 -20.95 -6.08 19.73
CA TRP A 613 -21.66 -6.88 20.73
C TRP A 613 -21.98 -8.29 20.26
N VAL A 614 -22.46 -8.44 19.01
CA VAL A 614 -22.73 -9.75 18.39
C VAL A 614 -21.45 -10.58 18.33
N LEU A 615 -20.35 -10.01 17.83
CA LEU A 615 -19.08 -10.73 17.72
C LEU A 615 -18.42 -11.03 19.06
N PHE A 616 -18.61 -10.16 20.05
CA PHE A 616 -18.18 -10.41 21.43
C PHE A 616 -18.93 -11.60 22.03
N LYS A 617 -20.27 -11.61 21.94
CA LYS A 617 -21.08 -12.76 22.39
C LYS A 617 -20.77 -14.04 21.64
N ALA A 618 -20.45 -13.94 20.35
CA ALA A 618 -20.07 -15.07 19.52
C ALA A 618 -18.65 -15.59 19.78
N GLY A 619 -17.85 -14.94 20.64
CA GLY A 619 -16.47 -15.33 20.94
C GLY A 619 -15.47 -15.07 19.80
N VAL A 620 -15.81 -14.21 18.84
CA VAL A 620 -14.95 -13.87 17.68
C VAL A 620 -14.13 -12.62 17.96
N LEU A 621 -14.71 -11.61 18.61
CA LEU A 621 -14.05 -10.32 18.81
C LEU A 621 -12.90 -10.38 19.82
N SER A 622 -13.06 -11.10 20.94
CA SER A 622 -12.02 -11.16 21.98
C SER A 622 -10.71 -11.81 21.49
N PRO A 623 -10.73 -12.94 20.76
CA PRO A 623 -9.52 -13.46 20.11
C PRO A 623 -8.97 -12.51 19.06
N ALA A 624 -9.83 -11.85 18.26
CA ALA A 624 -9.37 -10.91 17.24
C ALA A 624 -8.59 -9.75 17.86
N VAL A 625 -9.15 -9.09 18.88
CA VAL A 625 -8.48 -8.01 19.62
C VAL A 625 -7.17 -8.48 20.26
N ARG A 626 -7.14 -9.69 20.83
CA ARG A 626 -5.93 -10.24 21.46
C ARG A 626 -4.81 -10.47 20.43
N GLU A 627 -5.13 -11.08 19.29
CA GLU A 627 -4.15 -11.30 18.23
C GLU A 627 -3.70 -9.98 17.59
N THR A 628 -4.62 -9.03 17.37
CA THR A 628 -4.27 -7.66 16.93
C THR A 628 -3.32 -6.98 17.91
N ALA A 629 -3.62 -7.04 19.22
CA ALA A 629 -2.76 -6.47 20.25
C ALA A 629 -1.37 -7.13 20.28
N LYS A 630 -1.31 -8.46 20.11
CA LYS A 630 -0.04 -9.21 20.07
C LYS A 630 0.82 -8.82 18.87
N VAL A 631 0.25 -8.81 17.66
CA VAL A 631 0.95 -8.41 16.42
C VAL A 631 1.40 -6.95 16.52
N THR A 632 0.54 -6.06 16.99
CA THR A 632 0.89 -4.64 17.11
C THR A 632 1.96 -4.42 18.18
N SER A 633 1.84 -5.05 19.35
CA SER A 633 2.86 -4.97 20.40
C SER A 633 4.22 -5.49 19.91
N MET A 634 4.24 -6.53 19.07
CA MET A 634 5.46 -7.04 18.45
C MET A 634 6.11 -5.96 17.55
N VAL A 635 5.35 -5.37 16.63
CA VAL A 635 5.84 -4.30 15.73
C VAL A 635 6.38 -3.11 16.51
N PHE A 636 5.63 -2.61 17.50
CA PHE A 636 6.06 -1.47 18.33
C PHE A 636 7.33 -1.78 19.14
N THR A 637 7.42 -2.98 19.71
CA THR A 637 8.61 -3.37 20.49
C THR A 637 9.83 -3.51 19.57
N ILE A 638 9.67 -4.06 18.37
CA ILE A 638 10.74 -4.11 17.35
C ILE A 638 11.17 -2.70 16.97
N LEU A 639 10.23 -1.78 16.73
CA LEU A 639 10.54 -0.39 16.41
C LEU A 639 11.38 0.26 17.52
N VAL A 640 10.97 0.14 18.79
CA VAL A 640 11.73 0.67 19.93
C VAL A 640 13.12 0.04 20.04
N ALA A 641 13.20 -1.28 19.98
CA ALA A 641 14.44 -2.02 20.13
C ALA A 641 15.42 -1.75 18.98
N SER A 642 14.91 -1.61 17.75
CA SER A 642 15.72 -1.28 16.58
C SER A 642 16.39 0.09 16.71
N GLN A 643 15.76 1.07 17.40
CA GLN A 643 16.40 2.36 17.64
C GLN A 643 17.63 2.23 18.54
N LEU A 644 17.59 1.36 19.55
CA LEU A 644 18.74 1.08 20.41
C LEU A 644 19.90 0.54 19.57
N LEU A 645 19.64 -0.50 18.78
CA LEU A 645 20.67 -1.14 17.94
C LEU A 645 21.21 -0.17 16.89
N ASN A 646 20.33 0.59 16.23
CA ASN A 646 20.73 1.57 15.22
C ASN A 646 21.64 2.65 15.82
N LEU A 647 21.30 3.19 16.99
CA LEU A 647 22.14 4.19 17.66
C LEU A 647 23.49 3.62 18.12
N VAL A 648 23.54 2.35 18.53
CA VAL A 648 24.81 1.68 18.82
C VAL A 648 25.70 1.63 17.57
N VAL A 649 25.16 1.22 16.42
CA VAL A 649 25.89 1.22 15.14
C VAL A 649 26.38 2.62 14.74
N ILE A 650 25.56 3.65 14.97
CA ILE A 650 25.94 5.05 14.72
C ILE A 650 27.04 5.51 15.69
N SER A 651 27.03 5.04 16.93
CA SER A 651 27.94 5.54 17.98
C SER A 651 29.41 5.23 17.74
N PHE A 652 29.71 4.11 17.08
CA PHE A 652 31.06 3.72 16.72
C PHE A 652 31.40 3.97 15.23
N GLY A 653 30.53 4.67 14.49
CA GLY A 653 30.76 5.01 13.08
C GLY A 653 30.42 3.93 12.06
N GLY A 654 29.77 2.83 12.47
CA GLY A 654 29.43 1.71 11.58
C GLY A 654 28.50 2.08 10.43
N GLU A 655 27.51 2.97 10.65
CA GLU A 655 26.62 3.45 9.58
C GLU A 655 27.41 4.20 8.51
N HIS A 656 28.25 5.16 8.93
CA HIS A 656 29.03 5.98 8.00
C HIS A 656 30.03 5.12 7.21
N TYR A 657 30.65 4.13 7.85
CA TYR A 657 31.53 3.17 7.18
C TYR A 657 30.80 2.40 6.07
N ILE A 658 29.61 1.86 6.34
CA ILE A 658 28.80 1.14 5.34
C ILE A 658 28.39 2.09 4.20
N GLN A 659 27.95 3.30 4.53
CA GLN A 659 27.53 4.29 3.52
C GLN A 659 28.70 4.72 2.63
N GLN A 660 29.88 4.98 3.20
CA GLN A 660 31.09 5.29 2.43
C GLN A 660 31.50 4.13 1.53
N PHE A 661 31.42 2.90 2.01
CA PHE A 661 31.67 1.71 1.20
C PHE A 661 30.72 1.64 0.00
N LEU A 662 29.41 1.84 0.23
CA LEU A 662 28.42 1.82 -0.85
C LEU A 662 28.58 3.00 -1.82
N LYS A 663 28.88 4.21 -1.32
CA LYS A 663 29.15 5.40 -2.15
C LYS A 663 30.48 5.32 -2.90
N SER A 664 31.37 4.39 -2.54
CA SER A 664 32.67 4.23 -3.20
C SER A 664 32.53 3.75 -4.64
N PHE A 665 31.49 2.98 -4.96
CA PHE A 665 31.19 2.51 -6.31
C PHE A 665 30.65 3.66 -7.17
N ASP A 666 31.16 3.78 -8.39
CA ASP A 666 30.72 4.83 -9.32
C ASP A 666 29.39 4.50 -10.01
N ASP A 667 29.11 3.21 -10.21
CA ASP A 667 27.84 2.77 -10.79
C ASP A 667 26.75 2.55 -9.73
N VAL A 668 25.79 3.46 -9.74
CA VAL A 668 24.61 3.46 -8.87
C VAL A 668 23.81 2.15 -8.98
N ARG A 669 23.75 1.53 -10.18
CA ARG A 669 23.02 0.26 -10.37
C ARG A 669 23.72 -0.90 -9.68
N THR A 670 25.05 -0.91 -9.69
CA THR A 670 25.87 -1.89 -8.95
C THR A 670 25.63 -1.76 -7.45
N VAL A 671 25.59 -0.54 -6.90
CA VAL A 671 25.26 -0.30 -5.48
C VAL A 671 23.89 -0.87 -5.15
N PHE A 672 22.89 -0.56 -5.96
CA PHE A 672 21.53 -1.05 -5.74
C PHE A 672 21.45 -2.58 -5.80
N LEU A 673 22.16 -3.23 -6.73
CA LEU A 673 22.23 -4.69 -6.81
C LEU A 673 22.91 -5.32 -5.60
N ILE A 674 24.00 -4.71 -5.10
CA ILE A 674 24.67 -5.14 -3.87
C ILE A 674 23.70 -5.08 -2.69
N VAL A 675 22.99 -3.95 -2.52
CA VAL A 675 22.03 -3.82 -1.43
C VAL A 675 20.89 -4.82 -1.57
N MET A 676 20.36 -5.03 -2.77
CA MET A 676 19.33 -6.03 -3.01
C MET A 676 19.81 -7.45 -2.64
N LEU A 677 21.04 -7.82 -2.99
CA LEU A 677 21.62 -9.10 -2.60
C LEU A 677 21.78 -9.21 -1.08
N VAL A 678 22.26 -8.15 -0.43
CA VAL A 678 22.40 -8.08 1.03
C VAL A 678 21.04 -8.25 1.72
N LEU A 679 20.03 -7.47 1.32
CA LEU A 679 18.66 -7.57 1.83
C LEU A 679 18.07 -8.97 1.63
N PHE A 680 18.36 -9.60 0.47
CA PHE A 680 17.93 -10.96 0.18
C PHE A 680 18.57 -11.98 1.13
N VAL A 681 19.88 -11.89 1.37
CA VAL A 681 20.59 -12.82 2.27
C VAL A 681 20.16 -12.60 3.73
N LEU A 682 20.01 -11.34 4.15
CA LEU A 682 19.57 -11.00 5.51
C LEU A 682 18.15 -11.50 5.79
N GLY A 683 17.27 -11.49 4.80
CA GLY A 683 15.89 -11.99 4.94
C GLY A 683 15.78 -13.50 5.13
N PHE A 684 16.88 -14.25 5.05
CA PHE A 684 16.90 -15.65 5.47
C PHE A 684 16.81 -15.77 6.98
N VAL A 685 17.29 -14.76 7.72
CA VAL A 685 17.48 -14.84 9.16
C VAL A 685 16.57 -13.85 9.88
N LEU A 686 16.37 -12.69 9.27
CA LEU A 686 15.57 -11.60 9.79
C LEU A 686 14.20 -11.58 9.11
N ASP A 687 13.15 -11.30 9.87
CA ASP A 687 11.84 -11.01 9.30
C ASP A 687 11.85 -9.60 8.66
N PHE A 688 10.88 -9.32 7.79
CA PHE A 688 10.86 -8.10 6.99
C PHE A 688 10.78 -6.85 7.87
N LEU A 689 10.11 -6.93 9.02
CA LEU A 689 10.00 -5.81 9.97
C LEU A 689 11.38 -5.37 10.46
N GLU A 690 12.22 -6.33 10.81
CA GLU A 690 13.58 -6.10 11.29
C GLU A 690 14.44 -5.50 10.19
N ILE A 691 14.33 -5.99 8.96
CA ILE A 691 15.09 -5.45 7.83
C ILE A 691 14.67 -4.01 7.54
N ILE A 692 13.38 -3.74 7.55
CA ILE A 692 12.81 -2.40 7.33
C ILE A 692 13.27 -1.41 8.41
N TYR A 693 13.39 -1.83 9.67
CA TYR A 693 13.77 -0.92 10.75
C TYR A 693 15.28 -0.87 11.05
N ILE A 694 16.06 -1.87 10.65
CA ILE A 694 17.51 -1.93 10.89
C ILE A 694 18.29 -1.62 9.63
N VAL A 695 18.06 -2.35 8.54
CA VAL A 695 18.91 -2.28 7.35
C VAL A 695 18.53 -1.09 6.46
N VAL A 696 17.23 -0.90 6.21
CA VAL A 696 16.76 0.17 5.30
C VAL A 696 17.19 1.57 5.76
N PRO A 697 17.21 1.94 7.06
CA PRO A 697 17.75 3.24 7.48
C PRO A 697 19.26 3.39 7.25
N ILE A 698 20.03 2.30 7.29
CA ILE A 698 21.49 2.33 7.08
C ILE A 698 21.79 2.53 5.58
N VAL A 699 21.13 1.76 4.71
CA VAL A 699 21.38 1.76 3.26
C VAL A 699 20.53 2.79 2.49
N GLY A 700 19.39 3.17 3.06
CA GLY A 700 18.37 4.00 2.43
C GLY A 700 18.86 5.39 2.01
N PRO A 701 19.64 6.13 2.83
CA PRO A 701 20.21 7.39 2.40
C PRO A 701 21.05 7.29 1.12
N VAL A 702 21.71 6.14 0.90
CA VAL A 702 22.52 5.90 -0.31
C VAL A 702 21.62 5.57 -1.51
N ILE A 703 20.58 4.77 -1.31
CA ILE A 703 19.70 4.32 -2.41
C ILE A 703 18.71 5.41 -2.83
N TYR A 704 18.04 6.05 -1.86
CA TYR A 704 17.04 7.07 -2.12
C TYR A 704 17.66 8.44 -2.45
N GLY A 705 18.94 8.65 -2.10
CA GLY A 705 19.71 9.81 -2.58
C GLY A 705 20.15 9.69 -4.04
N ALA A 706 20.16 8.47 -4.58
CA ALA A 706 20.49 8.22 -5.97
C ALA A 706 19.39 8.70 -6.94
N HIS A 707 19.66 8.66 -8.24
CA HIS A 707 18.74 9.11 -9.30
C HIS A 707 17.60 8.13 -9.62
N PHE A 708 17.24 7.22 -8.71
CA PHE A 708 16.15 6.26 -8.94
C PHE A 708 14.80 6.82 -8.53
N ASP A 709 13.75 6.42 -9.24
CA ASP A 709 12.38 6.66 -8.77
C ASP A 709 12.17 5.93 -7.44
N PRO A 710 11.84 6.64 -6.34
CA PRO A 710 11.68 6.03 -5.04
C PRO A 710 10.51 5.05 -4.97
N LYS A 711 9.47 5.21 -5.82
CA LYS A 711 8.37 4.25 -5.96
C LYS A 711 8.92 2.91 -6.41
N TRP A 712 9.74 2.92 -7.47
CA TRP A 712 10.36 1.71 -8.02
C TRP A 712 11.31 1.04 -7.03
N VAL A 713 12.20 1.81 -6.39
CA VAL A 713 13.13 1.30 -5.37
C VAL A 713 12.38 0.58 -4.25
N THR A 714 11.33 1.23 -3.74
CA THR A 714 10.57 0.70 -2.60
C THR A 714 9.87 -0.62 -2.96
N ILE A 715 9.27 -0.71 -4.16
CA ILE A 715 8.62 -1.93 -4.63
C ILE A 715 9.64 -3.05 -4.89
N MET A 716 10.81 -2.73 -5.45
CA MET A 716 11.89 -3.71 -5.62
C MET A 716 12.33 -4.30 -4.27
N ILE A 717 12.52 -3.45 -3.25
CA ILE A 717 12.83 -3.90 -1.89
C ILE A 717 11.72 -4.81 -1.37
N ALA A 718 10.44 -4.43 -1.51
CA ALA A 718 9.31 -5.22 -1.04
C ALA A 718 9.25 -6.62 -1.68
N VAL A 719 9.37 -6.70 -3.01
CA VAL A 719 9.35 -7.99 -3.75
C VAL A 719 10.59 -8.83 -3.42
N ASN A 720 11.73 -8.21 -3.17
CA ASN A 720 12.94 -8.91 -2.76
C ASN A 720 12.82 -9.52 -1.35
N LEU A 721 12.26 -8.76 -0.40
CA LEU A 721 11.94 -9.28 0.94
C LEU A 721 10.96 -10.46 0.85
N GLN A 722 9.97 -10.37 -0.04
CA GLN A 722 9.03 -11.47 -0.30
C GLN A 722 9.73 -12.72 -0.85
N THR A 723 10.66 -12.52 -1.79
CA THR A 723 11.44 -13.60 -2.40
C THR A 723 12.31 -14.30 -1.37
N SER A 724 13.00 -13.51 -0.53
CA SER A 724 13.79 -14.04 0.57
C SER A 724 12.95 -14.87 1.54
N PHE A 725 11.75 -14.41 1.88
CA PHE A 725 10.83 -15.08 2.81
C PHE A 725 10.37 -16.46 2.32
N LEU A 726 10.48 -16.74 1.01
CA LEU A 726 10.16 -18.00 0.36
C LEU A 726 11.37 -18.92 0.12
N THR A 727 12.60 -18.41 0.24
CA THR A 727 13.77 -19.12 -0.29
C THR A 727 14.34 -20.14 0.72
N PRO A 728 14.48 -21.43 0.36
CA PRO A 728 15.15 -22.41 1.20
C PRO A 728 16.64 -22.09 1.42
N PRO A 729 17.25 -22.52 2.55
CA PRO A 729 16.66 -23.38 3.59
C PRO A 729 15.90 -22.61 4.67
N PHE A 730 15.96 -21.27 4.68
CA PHE A 730 15.51 -20.49 5.83
C PHE A 730 14.19 -19.73 5.66
N GLY A 731 13.55 -19.78 4.49
CA GLY A 731 12.29 -19.05 4.24
C GLY A 731 11.23 -19.30 5.33
N PHE A 732 10.89 -18.27 6.10
CA PHE A 732 9.96 -18.34 7.23
C PHE A 732 8.59 -18.89 6.84
N ALA A 733 8.09 -18.57 5.65
CA ALA A 733 6.85 -19.13 5.13
C ALA A 733 6.89 -20.67 5.07
N LEU A 734 8.06 -21.25 4.76
CA LEU A 734 8.23 -22.70 4.69
C LEU A 734 8.15 -23.34 6.08
N PHE A 735 8.71 -22.70 7.10
CA PHE A 735 8.64 -23.17 8.48
C PHE A 735 7.22 -23.04 9.06
N TYR A 736 6.52 -21.95 8.75
CA TYR A 736 5.12 -21.79 9.13
C TYR A 736 4.25 -22.87 8.52
N LEU A 737 4.43 -23.16 7.22
CA LEU A 737 3.73 -24.25 6.56
C LEU A 737 4.13 -25.61 7.16
N ARG A 738 5.41 -25.83 7.43
CA ARG A 738 5.89 -27.07 8.06
C ARG A 738 5.26 -27.29 9.44
N GLY A 739 5.04 -26.23 10.21
CA GLY A 739 4.42 -26.29 11.53
C GLY A 739 2.98 -26.83 11.52
N VAL A 740 2.27 -26.70 10.40
CA VAL A 740 0.89 -27.19 10.22
C VAL A 740 0.75 -28.38 9.27
N ALA A 741 1.80 -28.67 8.50
CA ALA A 741 1.79 -29.76 7.53
C ALA A 741 1.68 -31.14 8.21
N PRO A 742 0.88 -32.06 7.65
CA PRO A 742 0.72 -33.40 8.20
C PRO A 742 2.00 -34.23 7.99
N LYS A 743 2.16 -35.33 8.73
CA LYS A 743 3.44 -36.08 8.83
C LYS A 743 3.92 -36.66 7.51
N GLU A 744 3.02 -36.86 6.55
CA GLU A 744 3.30 -37.40 5.22
C GLU A 744 4.03 -36.38 4.33
N VAL A 745 3.92 -35.08 4.65
CA VAL A 745 4.60 -34.00 3.94
C VAL A 745 5.96 -33.73 4.58
N THR A 746 7.02 -34.13 3.88
CA THR A 746 8.41 -33.91 4.34
C THR A 746 8.88 -32.48 4.06
N THR A 747 9.86 -32.00 4.81
CA THR A 747 10.53 -30.71 4.53
C THR A 747 11.12 -30.68 3.10
N GLY A 748 11.59 -31.82 2.61
CA GLY A 748 12.07 -31.96 1.23
C GLY A 748 10.98 -31.72 0.18
N HIS A 749 9.73 -32.13 0.45
CA HIS A 749 8.59 -31.81 -0.44
C HIS A 749 8.31 -30.31 -0.46
N ILE A 750 8.33 -29.64 0.71
CA ILE A 750 8.11 -28.19 0.82
C ILE A 750 9.19 -27.42 0.05
N TYR A 751 10.47 -27.78 0.24
CA TYR A 751 11.58 -27.10 -0.42
C TYR A 751 11.55 -27.30 -1.94
N ARG A 752 11.30 -28.53 -2.43
CA ARG A 752 11.16 -28.76 -3.87
C ARG A 752 9.93 -28.08 -4.45
N GLY A 753 8.85 -27.99 -3.67
CA GLY A 753 7.62 -27.33 -4.04
C GLY A 753 7.76 -25.84 -4.27
N VAL A 754 8.57 -25.14 -3.46
CA VAL A 754 8.70 -23.67 -3.54
C VAL A 754 9.70 -23.20 -4.60
N ILE A 755 10.72 -24.01 -4.97
CA ILE A 755 11.77 -23.60 -5.93
C ILE A 755 11.19 -22.97 -7.22
N PRO A 756 10.18 -23.54 -7.88
CA PRO A 756 9.58 -22.91 -9.07
C PRO A 756 8.98 -21.53 -8.78
N PHE A 757 8.38 -21.32 -7.62
CA PHE A 757 7.81 -20.04 -7.23
C PHE A 757 8.88 -19.01 -6.88
N VAL A 758 9.99 -19.43 -6.28
CA VAL A 758 11.18 -18.57 -6.08
C VAL A 758 11.76 -18.14 -7.44
N LEU A 759 11.85 -19.06 -8.41
CA LEU A 759 12.29 -18.71 -9.77
C LEU A 759 11.34 -17.72 -10.44
N ILE A 760 10.02 -17.88 -10.27
CA ILE A 760 9.03 -16.92 -10.77
C ILE A 760 9.20 -15.55 -10.11
N GLN A 761 9.50 -15.50 -8.82
CA GLN A 761 9.78 -14.25 -8.09
C GLN A 761 11.05 -13.56 -8.60
N VAL A 762 12.13 -14.31 -8.82
CA VAL A 762 13.36 -13.79 -9.44
C VAL A 762 13.11 -13.27 -10.85
N ILE A 763 12.30 -13.99 -11.65
CA ILE A 763 11.85 -13.54 -12.97
C ILE A 763 11.00 -12.26 -12.83
N GLY A 764 10.12 -12.20 -11.84
CA GLY A 764 9.32 -11.02 -11.51
C GLY A 764 10.21 -9.81 -11.20
N LEU A 765 11.22 -9.97 -10.35
CA LEU A 765 12.23 -8.94 -10.07
C LEU A 765 12.98 -8.51 -11.33
N ALA A 766 13.35 -9.46 -12.19
CA ALA A 766 13.99 -9.14 -13.47
C ALA A 766 13.05 -8.36 -14.41
N ILE A 767 11.77 -8.72 -14.47
CA ILE A 767 10.76 -7.98 -15.23
C ILE A 767 10.63 -6.56 -14.70
N LEU A 768 10.51 -6.37 -13.38
CA LEU A 768 10.44 -5.04 -12.77
C LEU A 768 11.73 -4.23 -12.96
N TRP A 769 12.88 -4.91 -13.04
CA TRP A 769 14.17 -4.29 -13.34
C TRP A 769 14.23 -3.73 -14.77
N PHE A 770 13.82 -4.52 -15.76
CA PHE A 770 13.86 -4.10 -17.17
C PHE A 770 12.67 -3.22 -17.57
N PHE A 771 11.54 -3.32 -16.86
CA PHE A 771 10.30 -2.60 -17.15
C PHE A 771 9.81 -1.83 -15.90
N PRO A 772 10.50 -0.76 -15.49
CA PRO A 772 10.12 0.03 -14.31
C PRO A 772 8.75 0.68 -14.46
N SER A 773 8.27 0.89 -15.69
CA SER A 773 6.94 1.42 -15.99
C SER A 773 5.80 0.60 -15.43
N ILE A 774 6.01 -0.70 -15.15
CA ILE A 774 5.00 -1.55 -14.48
C ILE A 774 4.67 -0.99 -13.09
N VAL A 775 5.66 -0.40 -12.40
CA VAL A 775 5.50 0.19 -11.08
C VAL A 775 4.93 1.61 -11.17
N THR A 776 5.29 2.38 -12.19
CA THR A 776 4.93 3.81 -12.27
C THR A 776 3.61 4.08 -12.99
N ILE A 777 3.11 3.14 -13.82
CA ILE A 777 1.94 3.37 -14.68
C ILE A 777 0.68 3.82 -13.95
N ILE A 778 0.32 3.19 -12.82
CA ILE A 778 -0.88 3.58 -12.07
C ILE A 778 -0.66 4.93 -11.37
N PRO A 779 0.43 5.13 -10.61
CA PRO A 779 0.73 6.44 -10.03
C PRO A 779 0.69 7.59 -11.06
N ASP A 780 1.31 7.41 -12.22
CA ASP A 780 1.46 8.46 -13.23
C ASP A 780 0.13 8.76 -13.96
N LEU A 781 -0.79 7.78 -14.02
CA LEU A 781 -2.15 7.99 -14.56
C LEU A 781 -3.10 8.64 -13.57
N MET A 782 -2.83 8.52 -12.26
CA MET A 782 -3.68 9.02 -11.18
C MET A 782 -3.19 10.32 -10.58
N SER A 783 -1.94 10.72 -10.81
CA SER A 783 -1.40 12.01 -10.37
C SER A 783 -2.02 13.15 -11.18
N ASN A 784 -3.05 13.77 -10.63
CA ASN A 784 -3.51 15.11 -10.98
C ASN A 784 -3.32 16.03 -9.78
#